data_AF-A0A9D0LK82-F1
#
_entry.id   AF-A0A9D0LK82-F1
#
_cell.length_a   1.000
_cell.length_b   1.000
_cell.length_c   1.000
_cell.angle_alpha   90.00
_cell.angle_beta   90.00
_cell.angle_gamma   90.00
#
_symmetry.space_group_name_H-M   'P 1'
#
loop_
_entity.id
_entity.type
_entity.pdbx_description
1 polymer ?
#
loop_
_entity_poly.entity_id
_entity_poly.type
_entity_poly.pdbx_seq_one_letter_code
_entity_poly.pdbx_strand_id
1 'polypeptide(L)'
;SGGSREAVCAICENRFGAEDSLHCPAHGDTVCSLCCALDSDCGDRCRPGASLQAQTRRFLEAFLPGALVDRLHSTVGQFLVILALIATLTAGLFTLAYHALGPQTPDADTLVRGLLVQIFLLLTTVTGILVWLYVLAQESRRGALAASRQHTRRLAAEAAAHRRTAAELQAAKEEAVSANRAKSRYLSGVSHELRTPLNSLLGYAQLLEMDTGLSERNRQAAAVIRRSGEHLADIIEGLLDISKIEARRLDLHRGRIRLPALLDQLVEMFGVQARAKGLAFHYSVEGPIPPYVITDEKRLRQILMNLLSNAVKFTREGSVSLHLAYRSEVARFVIADTGVGIRPGDRERIFKPFERVRDEQTRAISGTGLGLAISRLLSTLMGGDLALESEPGRGSTFTLSILLPRAGEPEQPAAGKRRMTGYKGARRRVMVVDDEPSHRALITDALVPLGFRVSGASGGDAALRLARERGCDLYLLDVRMPDMDGWELARRLRSAGVTAPIIMLSGNAIEDHREQLTVPVHDGYLIKPIAIEDLREKIACLLSLEWTHRRETVEPGSPPAALEPPPRLAAGRPPESGELVELIGMARIGYLNGVIGELASLEKRGIDPAFIGELRAMALACNFDALVRSAAAGEGE
;
A
#
# COMPACT_ATOMS: atom_id res chain seq x y z
N SER A 1 43.14 45.99 -14.14
CA SER A 1 42.82 44.70 -14.79
C SER A 1 43.82 43.65 -14.32
N GLY A 2 43.48 42.92 -13.26
CA GLY A 2 44.32 41.85 -12.72
C GLY A 2 43.44 40.84 -12.02
N GLY A 3 42.62 40.12 -12.79
CA GLY A 3 41.87 38.99 -12.26
C GLY A 3 42.86 37.88 -11.95
N SER A 4 43.14 37.65 -10.67
CA SER A 4 43.91 36.51 -10.20
C SER A 4 43.24 35.24 -10.71
N ARG A 5 43.91 34.53 -11.63
CA ARG A 5 43.45 33.23 -12.11
C ARG A 5 43.55 32.25 -10.94
N GLU A 6 42.41 31.92 -10.34
CA GLU A 6 42.32 30.85 -9.35
C GLU A 6 42.41 29.49 -10.06
N ALA A 7 43.23 28.59 -9.52
CA ALA A 7 43.34 27.21 -9.97
C ALA A 7 42.75 26.26 -8.93
N VAL A 8 42.14 25.17 -9.38
CA VAL A 8 41.58 24.13 -8.52
C VAL A 8 42.69 23.11 -8.25
N CYS A 9 42.90 22.76 -6.98
CA CYS A 9 43.84 21.71 -6.60
C CYS A 9 43.28 20.33 -6.96
N ALA A 10 43.99 19.54 -7.74
CA ALA A 10 43.58 18.20 -8.16
C ALA A 10 43.48 17.16 -7.01
N ILE A 11 44.03 17.46 -5.84
CA ILE A 11 44.04 16.55 -4.68
C ILE A 11 42.92 16.85 -3.69
N CYS A 12 42.78 18.12 -3.28
CA CYS A 12 41.79 18.54 -2.28
C CYS A 12 40.58 19.29 -2.86
N GLU A 13 40.55 19.48 -4.18
CA GLU A 13 39.46 20.10 -4.95
C GLU A 13 39.10 21.55 -4.56
N ASN A 14 39.89 22.16 -3.67
CA ASN A 14 39.75 23.56 -3.27
C ASN A 14 40.41 24.52 -4.28
N ARG A 15 39.92 25.76 -4.32
CA ARG A 15 40.45 26.84 -5.16
C ARG A 15 41.58 27.58 -4.44
N PHE A 16 42.68 27.81 -5.13
CA PHE A 16 43.83 28.54 -4.63
C PHE A 16 44.26 29.61 -5.63
N GLY A 17 44.87 30.69 -5.13
CA GLY A 17 45.50 31.70 -5.97
C GLY A 17 46.66 31.09 -6.78
N ALA A 18 47.00 31.71 -7.92
CA ALA A 18 48.07 31.24 -8.79
C ALA A 18 49.42 31.12 -8.04
N GLU A 19 49.69 31.98 -7.06
CA GLU A 19 50.90 31.91 -6.21
C GLU A 19 50.97 30.67 -5.30
N ASP A 20 49.82 30.10 -4.91
CA ASP A 20 49.72 28.95 -3.99
C ASP A 20 49.49 27.62 -4.72
N SER A 21 49.58 27.63 -6.04
CA SER A 21 49.25 26.51 -6.90
C SER A 21 50.39 26.23 -7.88
N LEU A 22 50.77 24.96 -8.05
CA LEU A 22 51.83 24.55 -8.97
C LEU A 22 51.35 23.40 -9.84
N HIS A 23 51.76 23.39 -11.11
CA HIS A 23 51.49 22.24 -11.97
C HIS A 23 52.32 21.04 -11.53
N CYS A 24 51.66 19.94 -11.16
CA CYS A 24 52.31 18.72 -10.71
C CYS A 24 52.34 17.67 -11.85
N PRO A 25 53.53 17.32 -12.38
CA PRO A 25 53.64 16.31 -13.45
C PRO A 25 53.25 14.89 -13.00
N ALA A 26 53.13 14.63 -11.70
CA ALA A 26 52.66 13.33 -11.19
C ALA A 26 51.14 13.18 -11.31
N HIS A 27 50.38 14.27 -11.13
CA HIS A 27 48.92 14.30 -11.21
C HIS A 27 48.41 14.86 -12.54
N GLY A 28 49.29 15.45 -13.36
CA GLY A 28 48.94 16.01 -14.66
C GLY A 28 48.13 17.32 -14.59
N ASP A 29 47.99 17.90 -13.41
CA ASP A 29 47.18 19.09 -13.16
C ASP A 29 47.76 19.91 -11.98
N THR A 30 47.11 21.02 -11.64
CA THR A 30 47.54 21.98 -10.63
C THR A 30 47.26 21.44 -9.23
N VAL A 31 48.24 21.54 -8.34
CA VAL A 31 48.17 21.09 -6.95
C VAL A 31 48.57 22.25 -6.04
N CYS A 32 47.90 22.43 -4.90
CA CYS A 32 48.27 23.49 -3.96
C CYS A 32 49.57 23.17 -3.22
N SER A 33 50.27 24.21 -2.76
CA SER A 33 51.55 24.11 -2.04
C SER A 33 51.51 23.13 -0.86
N LEU A 34 50.41 23.13 -0.09
CA LEU A 34 50.23 22.25 1.05
C LEU A 34 50.07 20.77 0.62
N CYS A 35 49.22 20.50 -0.37
CA CYS A 35 49.05 19.15 -0.89
C CYS A 35 50.33 18.65 -1.58
N CYS A 36 51.08 19.53 -2.26
CA CYS A 36 52.38 19.21 -2.84
C CYS A 36 53.42 18.82 -1.77
N ALA A 37 53.41 19.47 -0.61
CA ALA A 37 54.34 19.17 0.48
C ALA A 37 53.97 17.88 1.25
N LEU A 38 52.69 17.56 1.32
CA LEU A 38 52.18 16.39 2.03
C LEU A 38 52.09 15.14 1.15
N ASP A 39 52.09 15.30 -0.18
CA ASP A 39 51.91 14.21 -1.12
C ASP A 39 53.19 13.37 -1.29
N SER A 40 53.26 12.30 -0.52
CA SER A 40 54.32 11.28 -0.62
C SER A 40 54.22 10.38 -1.86
N ASP A 41 53.12 10.45 -2.63
CA ASP A 41 52.86 9.58 -3.78
C ASP A 41 53.46 10.12 -5.10
N CYS A 42 53.86 11.40 -5.13
CA CYS A 42 54.41 12.04 -6.34
C CYS A 42 55.82 11.56 -6.73
N GLY A 43 56.58 11.01 -5.77
CA GLY A 43 57.91 10.43 -5.98
C GLY A 43 58.93 11.39 -6.57
N ASP A 44 58.85 12.68 -6.24
CA ASP A 44 59.74 13.74 -6.74
C ASP A 44 59.85 13.81 -8.27
N ARG A 45 58.80 13.40 -9.00
CA ARG A 45 58.78 13.47 -10.48
C ARG A 45 59.00 14.88 -11.02
N CYS A 46 58.68 15.90 -10.23
CA CYS A 46 58.96 17.30 -10.55
C CYS A 46 60.46 17.65 -10.45
N ARG A 47 61.29 16.81 -9.82
CA ARG A 47 62.74 17.00 -9.62
C ARG A 47 63.54 15.74 -10.01
N PRO A 48 63.53 15.35 -11.30
CA PRO A 48 64.14 14.09 -11.76
C PRO A 48 65.66 13.97 -11.49
N GLY A 49 66.38 15.10 -11.33
CA GLY A 49 67.81 15.13 -11.04
C GLY A 49 68.20 15.32 -9.57
N ALA A 50 67.24 15.47 -8.65
CA ALA A 50 67.51 15.77 -7.24
C ALA A 50 67.75 14.53 -6.37
N SER A 51 67.47 13.32 -6.89
CA SER A 51 67.70 12.10 -6.12
C SER A 51 69.20 11.80 -6.01
N LEU A 52 69.64 11.37 -4.82
CA LEU A 52 71.02 10.96 -4.56
C LEU A 52 71.49 9.90 -5.58
N GLN A 53 70.58 9.02 -6.01
CA GLN A 53 70.85 8.01 -7.02
C GLN A 53 71.08 8.59 -8.43
N ALA A 54 70.30 9.60 -8.84
CA ALA A 54 70.52 10.28 -10.12
C ALA A 54 71.80 11.13 -10.12
N GLN A 55 72.14 11.76 -8.99
CA GLN A 55 73.36 12.55 -8.84
C GLN A 55 74.62 11.66 -8.84
N THR A 56 74.59 10.54 -8.11
CA THR A 56 75.69 9.56 -8.11
C THR A 56 75.86 8.90 -9.46
N ARG A 57 74.76 8.54 -10.16
CA ARG A 57 74.81 8.05 -11.54
C ARG A 57 75.50 9.06 -12.46
N ARG A 58 75.07 10.33 -12.43
CA ARG A 58 75.63 11.39 -13.28
C ARG A 58 77.10 11.66 -12.98
N PHE A 59 77.52 11.53 -11.73
CA PHE A 59 78.92 11.62 -11.33
C PHE A 59 79.72 10.41 -11.86
N LEU A 60 79.20 9.19 -11.72
CA LEU A 60 79.87 7.96 -12.19
C LEU A 60 79.96 7.89 -13.72
N GLU A 61 78.93 8.35 -14.45
CA GLU A 61 78.92 8.44 -15.92
C GLU A 61 79.97 9.43 -16.45
N ALA A 62 80.44 10.37 -15.63
CA ALA A 62 81.54 11.27 -16.01
C ALA A 62 82.90 10.55 -16.05
N PHE A 63 83.04 9.40 -15.37
CA PHE A 63 84.32 8.67 -15.23
C PHE A 63 84.28 7.23 -15.78
N LEU A 64 83.09 6.64 -15.97
CA LEU A 64 82.91 5.25 -16.40
C LEU A 64 81.92 5.14 -17.57
N PRO A 65 82.09 4.15 -18.48
CA PRO A 65 81.12 3.86 -19.53
C PRO A 65 79.74 3.51 -18.95
N GLY A 66 78.66 3.97 -19.58
CA GLY A 66 77.29 3.79 -19.08
C GLY A 66 76.90 2.33 -18.77
N ALA A 67 77.40 1.37 -19.55
CA ALA A 67 77.17 -0.06 -19.31
C ALA A 67 77.78 -0.56 -17.98
N LEU A 68 78.87 0.04 -17.51
CA LEU A 68 79.46 -0.28 -16.22
C LEU A 68 78.69 0.38 -15.07
N VAL A 69 78.20 1.60 -15.29
CA VAL A 69 77.36 2.33 -14.32
C VAL A 69 76.05 1.59 -14.06
N ASP A 70 75.39 1.09 -15.11
CA ASP A 70 74.17 0.30 -14.96
C ASP A 70 74.43 -1.02 -14.21
N ARG A 71 75.60 -1.67 -14.41
CA ARG A 71 76.01 -2.84 -13.62
C ARG A 71 76.31 -2.50 -12.16
N LEU A 72 76.94 -1.37 -11.88
CA LEU A 72 77.21 -0.87 -10.53
C LEU A 72 75.93 -0.57 -9.74
N HIS A 73 74.87 -0.13 -10.43
CA HIS A 73 73.57 0.13 -9.80
C HIS A 73 72.70 -1.10 -9.58
N SER A 74 73.05 -2.26 -10.17
CA SER A 74 72.37 -3.52 -9.89
C SER A 74 72.53 -3.96 -8.43
N THR A 75 71.66 -4.84 -7.95
CA THR A 75 71.75 -5.45 -6.60
C THR A 75 73.13 -6.06 -6.34
N VAL A 76 73.67 -6.74 -7.35
CA VAL A 76 75.02 -7.33 -7.31
C VAL A 76 76.11 -6.25 -7.28
N GLY A 77 75.94 -5.17 -8.04
CA GLY A 77 76.86 -4.02 -8.04
C GLY A 77 76.93 -3.32 -6.68
N GLN A 78 75.78 -3.06 -6.06
CA GLN A 78 75.70 -2.46 -4.72
C GLN A 78 76.37 -3.35 -3.66
N PHE A 79 76.12 -4.66 -3.71
CA PHE A 79 76.79 -5.64 -2.86
C PHE A 79 78.31 -5.58 -3.03
N LEU A 80 78.81 -5.64 -4.26
CA LEU A 80 80.25 -5.64 -4.54
C LEU A 80 80.92 -4.33 -4.11
N VAL A 81 80.28 -3.17 -4.31
CA VAL A 81 80.82 -1.87 -3.88
C VAL A 81 80.92 -1.78 -2.35
N ILE A 82 79.86 -2.16 -1.63
CA ILE A 82 79.84 -2.12 -0.17
C ILE A 82 80.86 -3.12 0.39
N LEU A 83 80.93 -4.33 -0.16
CA LEU A 83 81.89 -5.35 0.26
C LEU A 83 83.33 -4.90 0.00
N ALA A 84 83.62 -4.34 -1.17
CA ALA A 84 84.96 -3.84 -1.51
C ALA A 84 85.40 -2.70 -0.59
N LEU A 85 84.49 -1.79 -0.25
CA LEU A 85 84.76 -0.70 0.68
C LEU A 85 85.12 -1.23 2.08
N ILE A 86 84.29 -2.14 2.62
CA ILE A 86 84.53 -2.71 3.95
C ILE A 86 85.79 -3.58 3.96
N ALA A 87 86.02 -4.39 2.92
CA ALA A 87 87.22 -5.21 2.81
C ALA A 87 88.49 -4.37 2.74
N THR A 88 88.47 -3.25 1.99
CA THR A 88 89.62 -2.33 1.88
C THR A 88 89.91 -1.64 3.21
N LEU A 89 88.87 -1.18 3.92
CA LEU A 89 89.03 -0.58 5.25
C LEU A 89 89.59 -1.60 6.27
N THR A 90 89.08 -2.83 6.24
CA THR A 90 89.51 -3.91 7.13
C THR A 90 90.96 -4.34 6.83
N ALA A 91 91.32 -4.45 5.55
CA ALA A 91 92.69 -4.75 5.13
C ALA A 91 93.68 -3.65 5.53
N GLY A 92 93.28 -2.38 5.38
CA GLY A 92 94.09 -1.24 5.84
C GLY A 92 94.30 -1.25 7.35
N LEU A 93 93.25 -1.55 8.13
CA LEU A 93 93.34 -1.67 9.58
C LEU A 93 94.29 -2.80 10.01
N PHE A 94 94.18 -3.99 9.41
CA PHE A 94 95.08 -5.10 9.74
C PHE A 94 96.52 -4.86 9.30
N THR A 95 96.73 -4.14 8.19
CA THR A 95 98.07 -3.74 7.74
C THR A 95 98.70 -2.76 8.74
N LEU A 96 97.92 -1.79 9.22
CA LEU A 96 98.36 -0.84 10.25
C LEU A 96 98.65 -1.56 11.57
N ALA A 97 97.78 -2.50 11.97
CA ALA A 97 98.00 -3.34 13.15
C ALA A 97 99.30 -4.16 13.02
N TYR A 98 99.54 -4.79 11.87
CA TYR A 98 100.75 -5.55 11.60
C TYR A 98 102.02 -4.70 11.75
N HIS A 99 102.04 -3.49 11.17
CA HIS A 99 103.18 -2.58 11.32
C HIS A 99 103.37 -2.07 12.76
N ALA A 100 102.29 -1.95 13.54
CA ALA A 100 102.36 -1.48 14.92
C ALA A 100 103.01 -2.50 15.88
N LEU A 101 103.09 -3.79 15.52
CA LEU A 101 103.73 -4.83 16.35
C LEU A 101 105.28 -4.75 16.37
N GLY A 102 105.91 -3.92 15.55
CA GLY A 102 107.37 -3.76 15.50
C GLY A 102 108.13 -4.97 14.90
N PRO A 103 109.48 -4.94 14.85
CA PRO A 103 110.28 -6.03 14.27
C PRO A 103 110.21 -7.29 15.15
N GLN A 104 109.85 -8.41 14.52
CA GLN A 104 109.70 -9.72 15.17
C GLN A 104 110.78 -10.71 14.70
N THR A 105 110.94 -11.83 15.40
CA THR A 105 111.77 -12.95 14.89
C THR A 105 111.15 -13.53 13.62
N PRO A 106 111.95 -14.13 12.70
CA PRO A 106 111.45 -14.63 11.42
C PRO A 106 110.28 -15.63 11.54
N ASP A 107 110.32 -16.49 12.56
CA ASP A 107 109.27 -17.48 12.83
C ASP A 107 107.99 -16.84 13.39
N ALA A 108 108.12 -15.79 14.22
CA ALA A 108 106.97 -15.06 14.74
C ALA A 108 106.29 -14.21 13.66
N ASP A 109 107.07 -13.63 12.73
CA ASP A 109 106.55 -12.80 11.63
C ASP A 109 105.61 -13.59 10.70
N THR A 110 106.04 -14.79 10.30
CA THR A 110 105.25 -15.67 9.41
C THR A 110 103.95 -16.13 10.09
N LEU A 111 103.99 -16.46 11.38
CA LEU A 111 102.83 -16.89 12.15
C LEU A 111 101.81 -15.75 12.34
N VAL A 112 102.27 -14.54 12.72
CA VAL A 112 101.41 -13.36 12.91
C VAL A 112 100.75 -12.96 11.59
N ARG A 113 101.51 -12.91 10.49
CA ARG A 113 100.98 -12.59 9.16
C ARG A 113 99.92 -13.60 8.72
N GLY A 114 100.18 -14.90 8.92
CA GLY A 114 99.23 -15.97 8.62
C GLY A 114 97.92 -15.83 9.40
N LEU A 115 98.00 -15.58 10.72
CA LEU A 115 96.82 -15.37 11.57
C LEU A 115 96.00 -14.14 11.14
N LEU A 116 96.65 -13.01 10.85
CA LEU A 116 95.95 -11.79 10.40
C LEU A 116 95.24 -11.99 9.06
N VAL A 117 95.89 -12.65 8.09
CA VAL A 117 95.27 -12.99 6.81
C VAL A 117 94.10 -13.96 7.01
N GLN A 118 94.23 -14.96 7.87
CA GLN A 118 93.16 -15.90 8.17
C GLN A 118 91.96 -15.22 8.83
N ILE A 119 92.18 -14.32 9.79
CA ILE A 119 91.14 -13.51 10.44
C ILE A 119 90.48 -12.57 9.42
N PHE A 120 91.27 -11.92 8.56
CA PHE A 120 90.77 -11.05 7.50
C PHE A 120 89.83 -11.79 6.55
N LEU A 121 90.24 -12.97 6.06
CA LEU A 121 89.41 -13.78 5.17
C LEU A 121 88.11 -14.20 5.86
N LEU A 122 88.18 -14.68 7.10
CA LEU A 122 87.00 -15.07 7.87
C LEU A 122 86.01 -13.91 8.07
N LEU A 123 86.51 -12.75 8.51
CA LEU A 123 85.68 -11.57 8.76
C LEU A 123 85.06 -11.03 7.46
N THR A 124 85.81 -11.06 6.35
CA THR A 124 85.32 -10.64 5.04
C THR A 124 84.21 -11.55 4.54
N THR A 125 84.33 -12.88 4.72
CA THR A 125 83.27 -13.83 4.35
C THR A 125 82.00 -13.59 5.16
N VAL A 126 82.10 -13.45 6.49
CA VAL A 126 80.93 -13.19 7.36
C VAL A 126 80.26 -11.87 6.98
N THR A 127 81.06 -10.82 6.78
CA THR A 127 80.56 -9.50 6.37
C THR A 127 79.88 -9.56 5.01
N GLY A 128 80.45 -10.29 4.04
CA GLY A 128 79.84 -10.50 2.73
C GLY A 128 78.45 -11.14 2.83
N ILE A 129 78.29 -12.18 3.65
CA ILE A 129 76.97 -12.80 3.86
C ILE A 129 75.98 -11.79 4.45
N LEU A 130 76.38 -11.01 5.47
CA LEU A 130 75.53 -10.00 6.09
C LEU A 130 75.12 -8.88 5.12
N VAL A 131 76.07 -8.36 4.34
CA VAL A 131 75.80 -7.32 3.33
C VAL A 131 74.86 -7.85 2.25
N TRP A 132 75.06 -9.08 1.77
CA TRP A 132 74.17 -9.70 0.78
C TRP A 132 72.74 -9.85 1.32
N LEU A 133 72.58 -10.38 2.53
CA LEU A 133 71.28 -10.51 3.18
C LEU A 133 70.60 -9.15 3.38
N TYR A 134 71.34 -8.12 3.77
CA TYR A 134 70.83 -6.76 3.93
C TYR A 134 70.32 -6.19 2.60
N VAL A 135 71.12 -6.28 1.54
CA VAL A 135 70.76 -5.77 0.21
C VAL A 135 69.52 -6.51 -0.33
N LEU A 136 69.47 -7.84 -0.20
CA LEU A 136 68.32 -8.65 -0.61
C LEU A 136 67.04 -8.30 0.17
N ALA A 137 67.15 -8.12 1.50
CA ALA A 137 66.03 -7.72 2.33
C ALA A 137 65.51 -6.32 1.95
N GLN A 138 66.41 -5.40 1.60
CA GLN A 138 66.04 -4.05 1.18
C GLN A 138 65.31 -4.04 -0.18
N GLU A 139 65.76 -4.87 -1.14
CA GLU A 139 65.09 -5.03 -2.44
C GLU A 139 63.69 -5.67 -2.28
N SER A 140 63.60 -6.75 -1.48
CA SER A 140 62.32 -7.41 -1.18
C SER A 140 61.31 -6.46 -0.55
N ARG A 141 61.74 -5.65 0.44
CA ARG A 141 60.88 -4.66 1.10
C ARG A 141 60.37 -3.59 0.13
N ARG A 142 61.23 -3.12 -0.79
CA ARG A 142 60.83 -2.15 -1.83
C ARG A 142 59.79 -2.76 -2.79
N GLY A 143 60.00 -4.00 -3.22
CA GLY A 143 59.05 -4.72 -4.07
C GLY A 143 57.68 -4.92 -3.39
N ALA A 144 57.68 -5.35 -2.12
CA ALA A 144 56.45 -5.55 -1.34
C ALA A 144 55.65 -4.25 -1.16
N LEU A 145 56.33 -3.13 -0.85
CA LEU A 145 55.70 -1.81 -0.74
C LEU A 145 55.09 -1.35 -2.07
N ALA A 146 55.80 -1.54 -3.18
CA ALA A 146 55.29 -1.18 -4.51
C ALA A 146 54.05 -2.00 -4.89
N ALA A 147 54.09 -3.32 -4.67
CA ALA A 147 52.96 -4.21 -4.93
C ALA A 147 51.74 -3.89 -4.06
N SER A 148 51.95 -3.64 -2.76
CA SER A 148 50.88 -3.24 -1.84
C SER A 148 50.22 -1.93 -2.28
N ARG A 149 51.00 -0.91 -2.62
CA ARG A 149 50.47 0.37 -3.13
C ARG A 149 49.66 0.19 -4.41
N GLN A 150 50.13 -0.64 -5.34
CA GLN A 150 49.38 -0.94 -6.56
C GLN A 150 48.05 -1.63 -6.24
N HIS A 151 48.04 -2.56 -5.28
CA HIS A 151 46.82 -3.23 -4.86
C HIS A 151 45.81 -2.27 -4.22
N THR A 152 46.27 -1.39 -3.32
CA THR A 152 45.40 -0.36 -2.69
C THR A 152 44.81 0.57 -3.73
N ARG A 153 45.58 0.99 -4.75
CA ARG A 153 45.07 1.82 -5.85
C ARG A 153 43.98 1.11 -6.66
N ARG A 154 44.15 -0.17 -6.97
CA ARG A 154 43.13 -0.97 -7.67
C ARG A 154 41.84 -1.06 -6.85
N LEU A 155 41.95 -1.37 -5.56
CA LEU A 155 40.79 -1.45 -4.67
C LEU A 155 40.07 -0.10 -4.53
N ALA A 156 40.82 1.00 -4.44
CA ALA A 156 40.24 2.34 -4.39
C ALA A 156 39.47 2.69 -5.69
N ALA A 157 40.03 2.33 -6.85
CA ALA A 157 39.37 2.54 -8.14
C ALA A 157 38.10 1.69 -8.28
N GLU A 158 38.14 0.42 -7.85
CA GLU A 158 36.99 -0.48 -7.84
C GLU A 158 35.89 0.02 -6.89
N ALA A 159 36.26 0.46 -5.68
CA ALA A 159 35.32 1.06 -4.73
C ALA A 159 34.68 2.35 -5.29
N ALA A 160 35.45 3.19 -5.98
CA ALA A 160 34.93 4.40 -6.62
C ALA A 160 33.96 4.07 -7.76
N ALA A 161 34.27 3.05 -8.58
CA ALA A 161 33.38 2.57 -9.63
C ALA A 161 32.05 2.05 -9.05
N HIS A 162 32.12 1.20 -8.01
CA HIS A 162 30.92 0.69 -7.34
C HIS A 162 30.05 1.80 -6.73
N ARG A 163 30.65 2.83 -6.13
CA ARG A 163 29.90 3.98 -5.61
C ARG A 163 29.16 4.75 -6.69
N ARG A 164 29.78 4.95 -7.86
CA ARG A 164 29.14 5.61 -9.01
C ARG A 164 27.95 4.79 -9.52
N THR A 165 28.15 3.49 -9.78
CA THR A 165 27.07 2.62 -10.23
C THR A 165 25.93 2.53 -9.19
N ALA A 166 26.26 2.50 -7.90
CA ALA A 166 25.25 2.51 -6.84
C ALA A 166 24.45 3.82 -6.81
N ALA A 167 25.10 4.96 -7.03
CA ALA A 167 24.44 6.26 -7.10
C ALA A 167 23.53 6.39 -8.33
N GLU A 168 24.01 5.95 -9.51
CA GLU A 168 23.21 5.91 -10.74
C GLU A 168 21.99 5.01 -10.60
N LEU A 169 22.16 3.81 -10.02
CA LEU A 169 21.06 2.88 -9.75
C LEU A 169 20.04 3.49 -8.78
N GLN A 170 20.51 4.17 -7.72
CA GLN A 170 19.65 4.80 -6.74
C GLN A 170 18.85 5.95 -7.37
N ALA A 171 19.49 6.80 -8.19
CA ALA A 171 18.82 7.87 -8.91
C ALA A 171 17.75 7.34 -9.87
N ALA A 172 18.07 6.31 -10.66
CA ALA A 172 17.12 5.68 -11.58
C ALA A 172 15.93 5.03 -10.83
N LYS A 173 16.19 4.43 -9.66
CA LYS A 173 15.15 3.87 -8.80
C LYS A 173 14.24 4.96 -8.23
N GLU A 174 14.79 6.07 -7.77
CA GLU A 174 14.02 7.20 -7.24
C GLU A 174 13.13 7.84 -8.31
N GLU A 175 13.65 7.99 -9.53
CA GLU A 175 12.89 8.45 -10.69
C GLU A 175 11.73 7.51 -11.01
N ALA A 176 11.99 6.20 -11.09
CA ALA A 176 10.96 5.20 -11.34
C ALA A 176 9.86 5.18 -10.25
N VAL A 177 10.25 5.30 -8.99
CA VAL A 177 9.30 5.38 -7.86
C VAL A 177 8.48 6.67 -7.91
N SER A 178 9.11 7.80 -8.22
CA SER A 178 8.43 9.09 -8.38
C SER A 178 7.40 9.05 -9.51
N ALA A 179 7.80 8.53 -10.68
CA ALA A 179 6.92 8.35 -11.82
C ALA A 179 5.71 7.46 -11.49
N ASN A 180 5.93 6.35 -10.79
CA ASN A 180 4.84 5.47 -10.38
C ASN A 180 3.89 6.15 -9.37
N ARG A 181 4.43 6.89 -8.40
CA ARG A 181 3.62 7.69 -7.46
C ARG A 181 2.80 8.76 -8.17
N ALA A 182 3.36 9.43 -9.18
CA ALA A 182 2.65 10.41 -9.99
C ALA A 182 1.52 9.75 -10.79
N LYS A 183 1.78 8.60 -11.42
CA LYS A 183 0.77 7.79 -12.13
C LYS A 183 -0.39 7.42 -11.20
N SER A 184 -0.12 6.93 -9.99
CA SER A 184 -1.19 6.58 -9.03
C SER A 184 -2.02 7.79 -8.59
N ARG A 185 -1.37 8.95 -8.34
CA ARG A 185 -2.09 10.19 -7.98
C ARG A 185 -2.98 10.67 -9.12
N TYR A 186 -2.45 10.67 -10.34
CA TYR A 186 -3.19 11.04 -11.53
C TYR A 186 -4.45 10.16 -11.70
N LEU A 187 -4.31 8.84 -11.62
CA LEU A 187 -5.45 7.92 -11.76
C LEU A 187 -6.51 8.12 -10.67
N SER A 188 -6.09 8.37 -9.43
CA SER A 188 -7.03 8.65 -8.33
C SER A 188 -7.79 9.96 -8.54
N GLY A 189 -7.10 11.02 -8.99
CA GLY A 189 -7.74 12.31 -9.28
C GLY A 189 -8.71 12.22 -10.45
N VAL A 190 -8.27 11.62 -11.57
CA VAL A 190 -9.09 11.42 -12.77
C VAL A 190 -10.35 10.60 -12.46
N SER A 191 -10.27 9.58 -11.61
CA SER A 191 -11.47 8.80 -11.27
C SER A 191 -12.52 9.64 -10.55
N HIS A 192 -12.12 10.54 -9.65
CA HIS A 192 -13.07 11.42 -8.97
C HIS A 192 -13.72 12.41 -9.95
N GLU A 193 -12.92 12.95 -10.88
CA GLU A 193 -13.40 13.84 -11.94
C GLU A 193 -14.30 13.13 -12.95
N LEU A 194 -14.09 11.84 -13.22
CA LEU A 194 -14.94 11.05 -14.10
C LEU A 194 -16.22 10.55 -13.42
N ARG A 195 -16.18 10.24 -12.11
CA ARG A 195 -17.34 9.71 -11.38
C ARG A 195 -18.46 10.73 -11.28
N THR A 196 -18.13 11.99 -11.05
CA THR A 196 -19.10 13.08 -10.85
C THR A 196 -20.03 13.28 -12.07
N PRO A 197 -19.52 13.54 -13.29
CA PRO A 197 -20.38 13.70 -14.47
C PRO A 197 -21.08 12.38 -14.86
N LEU A 198 -20.46 11.24 -14.59
CA LEU A 198 -21.05 9.93 -14.87
C LEU A 198 -22.27 9.66 -13.99
N ASN A 199 -22.20 9.99 -12.70
CA ASN A 199 -23.34 9.86 -11.77
C ASN A 199 -24.50 10.76 -12.19
N SER A 200 -24.22 11.98 -12.66
CA SER A 200 -25.26 12.87 -13.20
C SER A 200 -25.90 12.28 -14.46
N LEU A 201 -25.10 11.74 -15.40
CA LEU A 201 -25.61 11.07 -16.60
C LEU A 201 -26.47 9.85 -16.27
N LEU A 202 -26.03 9.03 -15.30
CA LEU A 202 -26.78 7.88 -14.82
C LEU A 202 -28.11 8.30 -14.18
N GLY A 203 -28.09 9.34 -13.34
CA GLY A 203 -29.29 9.90 -12.74
C GLY A 203 -30.32 10.36 -13.78
N TYR A 204 -29.88 11.11 -14.80
CA TYR A 204 -30.78 11.53 -15.88
C TYR A 204 -31.27 10.37 -16.74
N ALA A 205 -30.41 9.39 -17.06
CA ALA A 205 -30.83 8.20 -17.80
C ALA A 205 -31.87 7.39 -17.03
N GLN A 206 -31.74 7.31 -15.70
CA GLN A 206 -32.68 6.62 -14.83
C GLN A 206 -34.02 7.37 -14.74
N LEU A 207 -33.99 8.71 -14.63
CA LEU A 207 -35.20 9.54 -14.69
C LEU A 207 -35.95 9.38 -16.03
N LEU A 208 -35.22 9.34 -17.15
CA LEU A 208 -35.79 9.09 -18.49
C LEU A 208 -36.33 7.66 -18.65
N GLU A 209 -35.77 6.67 -17.94
CA GLU A 209 -36.29 5.30 -17.95
C GLU A 209 -37.61 5.18 -17.16
N MET A 210 -37.77 5.99 -16.11
CA MET A 210 -38.96 6.01 -15.24
C MET A 210 -40.12 6.88 -15.78
N ASP A 211 -39.86 7.77 -16.74
CA ASP A 211 -40.89 8.63 -17.33
C ASP A 211 -41.84 7.82 -18.24
N THR A 212 -43.08 7.70 -17.79
CA THR A 212 -44.14 6.95 -18.48
C THR A 212 -44.67 7.65 -19.73
N GLY A 213 -44.38 8.94 -19.92
CA GLY A 213 -44.76 9.73 -21.09
C GLY A 213 -43.83 9.57 -22.30
N LEU A 214 -42.65 8.94 -22.13
CA LEU A 214 -41.71 8.69 -23.22
C LEU A 214 -42.13 7.49 -24.07
N SER A 215 -41.87 7.60 -25.38
CA SER A 215 -42.03 6.46 -26.30
C SER A 215 -41.15 5.27 -25.88
N GLU A 216 -41.61 4.05 -26.13
CA GLU A 216 -40.88 2.81 -25.83
C GLU A 216 -39.46 2.81 -26.42
N ARG A 217 -39.29 3.39 -27.61
CA ARG A 217 -37.98 3.57 -28.25
C ARG A 217 -37.04 4.46 -27.44
N ASN A 218 -37.56 5.56 -26.88
CA ASN A 218 -36.76 6.50 -26.06
C ASN A 218 -36.45 5.92 -24.69
N ARG A 219 -37.37 5.14 -24.11
CA ARG A 219 -37.13 4.41 -22.85
C ARG A 219 -36.05 3.34 -23.03
N GLN A 220 -36.10 2.58 -24.13
CA GLN A 220 -35.03 1.65 -24.48
C GLN A 220 -33.70 2.35 -24.69
N ALA A 221 -33.68 3.52 -25.34
CA ALA A 221 -32.47 4.33 -25.49
C ALA A 221 -31.91 4.78 -24.13
N ALA A 222 -32.76 5.25 -23.21
CA ALA A 222 -32.37 5.61 -21.85
C ALA A 222 -31.80 4.42 -21.07
N ALA A 223 -32.43 3.25 -21.17
CA ALA A 223 -31.95 2.01 -20.56
C ALA A 223 -30.59 1.56 -21.13
N VAL A 224 -30.34 1.77 -22.44
CA VAL A 224 -29.02 1.52 -23.04
C VAL A 224 -27.99 2.49 -22.49
N ILE A 225 -28.29 3.80 -22.43
CA ILE A 225 -27.39 4.82 -21.89
C ILE A 225 -27.02 4.49 -20.43
N ARG A 226 -28.00 4.12 -19.60
CA ARG A 226 -27.76 3.72 -18.20
C ARG A 226 -26.82 2.52 -18.11
N ARG A 227 -27.11 1.43 -18.84
CA ARG A 227 -26.23 0.24 -18.85
C ARG A 227 -24.82 0.56 -19.34
N SER A 228 -24.67 1.45 -20.32
CA SER A 228 -23.36 1.91 -20.79
C SER A 228 -22.63 2.75 -19.74
N GLY A 229 -23.35 3.61 -19.00
CA GLY A 229 -22.79 4.39 -17.91
C GLY A 229 -22.33 3.54 -16.73
N GLU A 230 -23.13 2.55 -16.31
CA GLU A 230 -22.79 1.60 -15.26
C GLU A 230 -21.53 0.80 -15.65
N HIS A 231 -21.48 0.35 -16.91
CA HIS A 231 -20.30 -0.32 -17.43
C HIS A 231 -19.03 0.55 -17.36
N LEU A 232 -19.14 1.84 -17.69
CA LEU A 232 -18.01 2.77 -17.60
C LEU A 232 -17.58 2.99 -16.15
N ALA A 233 -18.54 3.08 -15.22
CA ALA A 233 -18.26 3.20 -13.78
C ALA A 233 -17.48 1.99 -13.27
N ASP A 234 -17.89 0.78 -13.66
CA ASP A 234 -17.21 -0.47 -13.30
C ASP A 234 -15.77 -0.53 -13.84
N ILE A 235 -15.54 -0.03 -15.06
CA ILE A 235 -14.17 0.05 -15.64
C ILE A 235 -13.31 1.01 -14.82
N ILE A 236 -13.84 2.20 -14.52
CA ILE A 236 -13.11 3.21 -13.76
C ILE A 236 -12.76 2.69 -12.36
N GLU A 237 -13.74 2.10 -11.67
CA GLU A 237 -13.54 1.54 -10.33
C GLU A 237 -12.55 0.37 -10.36
N GLY A 238 -12.65 -0.52 -11.36
CA GLY A 238 -11.72 -1.63 -11.52
C GLY A 238 -10.28 -1.19 -11.84
N LEU A 239 -10.11 -0.15 -12.66
CA LEU A 239 -8.80 0.43 -12.98
C LEU A 239 -8.17 1.08 -11.74
N LEU A 240 -8.99 1.76 -10.93
CA LEU A 240 -8.55 2.28 -9.64
C LEU A 240 -8.11 1.18 -8.68
N ASP A 241 -8.87 0.10 -8.55
CA ASP A 241 -8.54 -1.01 -7.67
C ASP A 241 -7.17 -1.61 -8.06
N ILE A 242 -6.93 -1.89 -9.36
CA ILE A 242 -5.61 -2.35 -9.84
C ILE A 242 -4.51 -1.35 -9.49
N SER A 243 -4.74 -0.07 -9.77
CA SER A 243 -3.74 0.98 -9.55
C SER A 243 -3.38 1.15 -8.07
N LYS A 244 -4.37 1.04 -7.16
CA LYS A 244 -4.16 1.09 -5.72
C LYS A 244 -3.35 -0.10 -5.23
N ILE A 245 -3.56 -1.27 -5.83
CA ILE A 245 -2.91 -2.50 -5.41
C ILE A 245 -1.47 -2.57 -5.91
N GLU A 246 -1.21 -2.21 -7.17
CA GLU A 246 0.15 -2.07 -7.71
C GLU A 246 0.99 -1.07 -6.89
N ALA A 247 0.35 0.00 -6.41
CA ALA A 247 0.99 1.00 -5.55
C ALA A 247 1.17 0.56 -4.08
N ARG A 248 0.71 -0.64 -3.69
CA ARG A 248 0.63 -1.13 -2.30
C ARG A 248 -0.11 -0.17 -1.36
N ARG A 249 -1.14 0.51 -1.86
CA ARG A 249 -2.00 1.47 -1.14
C ARG A 249 -3.41 0.96 -0.89
N LEU A 250 -3.66 -0.33 -1.13
CA LEU A 250 -4.94 -0.93 -0.79
C LEU A 250 -4.92 -1.36 0.67
N ASP A 251 -5.61 -0.60 1.52
CA ASP A 251 -5.80 -0.98 2.91
C ASP A 251 -6.92 -2.02 3.02
N LEU A 252 -6.62 -3.14 3.68
CA LEU A 252 -7.60 -4.18 4.00
C LEU A 252 -8.22 -3.87 5.37
N HIS A 253 -9.53 -3.69 5.41
CA HIS A 253 -10.25 -3.47 6.65
C HIS A 253 -10.62 -4.82 7.26
N ARG A 254 -9.76 -5.32 8.15
CA ARG A 254 -10.02 -6.58 8.88
C ARG A 254 -11.07 -6.33 9.95
N GLY A 255 -12.32 -6.71 9.64
CA GLY A 255 -13.45 -6.63 10.55
C GLY A 255 -13.93 -8.01 10.98
N ARG A 256 -14.77 -8.05 12.01
CA ARG A 256 -15.51 -9.25 12.38
C ARG A 256 -16.78 -9.31 11.55
N ILE A 257 -16.97 -10.41 10.82
CA ILE A 257 -18.09 -10.57 9.89
C ILE A 257 -18.92 -11.80 10.24
N ARG A 258 -20.22 -11.77 9.96
CA ARG A 258 -21.10 -12.93 10.05
C ARG A 258 -21.06 -13.73 8.75
N LEU A 259 -20.17 -14.73 8.69
CA LEU A 259 -19.95 -15.50 7.46
C LEU A 259 -21.23 -16.17 6.92
N PRO A 260 -22.08 -16.81 7.74
CA PRO A 260 -23.34 -17.39 7.24
C PRO A 260 -24.25 -16.35 6.59
N ALA A 261 -24.42 -15.18 7.21
CA ALA A 261 -25.30 -14.12 6.68
C ALA A 261 -24.80 -13.56 5.33
N LEU A 262 -23.48 -13.43 5.16
CA LEU A 262 -22.89 -13.06 3.86
C LEU A 262 -23.20 -14.12 2.79
N LEU A 263 -23.11 -15.40 3.13
CA LEU A 263 -23.35 -16.49 2.20
C LEU A 263 -24.82 -16.64 1.83
N ASP A 264 -25.72 -16.52 2.81
CA ASP A 264 -27.17 -16.56 2.60
C ASP A 264 -27.59 -15.49 1.58
N GLN A 265 -27.10 -14.25 1.75
CA GLN A 265 -27.35 -13.17 0.80
C GLN A 265 -26.86 -13.47 -0.62
N LEU A 266 -25.66 -14.04 -0.76
CA LEU A 266 -25.09 -14.38 -2.06
C LEU A 266 -25.87 -15.53 -2.72
N VAL A 267 -26.18 -16.57 -1.95
CA VAL A 267 -26.92 -17.75 -2.41
C VAL A 267 -28.33 -17.37 -2.84
N GLU A 268 -29.03 -16.53 -2.09
CA GLU A 268 -30.36 -16.04 -2.44
C GLU A 268 -30.34 -15.24 -3.75
N MET A 269 -29.46 -14.24 -3.83
CA MET A 269 -29.33 -13.36 -4.98
C MET A 269 -28.98 -14.12 -6.27
N PHE A 270 -27.94 -14.97 -6.23
CA PHE A 270 -27.52 -15.74 -7.41
C PHE A 270 -28.45 -16.92 -7.71
N GLY A 271 -29.15 -17.45 -6.71
CA GLY A 271 -30.19 -18.44 -6.91
C GLY A 271 -31.36 -17.88 -7.74
N VAL A 272 -31.78 -16.64 -7.49
CA VAL A 272 -32.80 -15.96 -8.31
C VAL A 272 -32.29 -15.74 -9.74
N GLN A 273 -31.05 -15.27 -9.91
CA GLN A 273 -30.46 -15.05 -11.24
C GLN A 273 -30.32 -16.34 -12.05
N ALA A 274 -29.87 -17.43 -11.41
CA ALA A 274 -29.77 -18.74 -12.03
C ALA A 274 -31.14 -19.27 -12.47
N ARG A 275 -32.15 -19.19 -11.59
CA ARG A 275 -33.53 -19.61 -11.91
C ARG A 275 -34.14 -18.79 -13.04
N ALA A 276 -33.91 -17.48 -13.07
CA ALA A 276 -34.36 -16.60 -14.16
C ALA A 276 -33.75 -17.00 -15.52
N LYS A 277 -32.58 -17.65 -15.51
CA LYS A 277 -31.91 -18.22 -16.69
C LYS A 277 -32.23 -19.71 -16.94
N GLY A 278 -33.05 -20.34 -16.10
CA GLY A 278 -33.35 -21.78 -16.19
C GLY A 278 -32.22 -22.71 -15.70
N LEU A 279 -31.27 -22.21 -14.91
CA LEU A 279 -30.16 -22.98 -14.35
C LEU A 279 -30.49 -23.51 -12.96
N ALA A 280 -30.02 -24.73 -12.64
CA ALA A 280 -30.04 -25.23 -11.27
C ALA A 280 -28.92 -24.59 -10.44
N PHE A 281 -29.23 -24.18 -9.21
CA PHE A 281 -28.25 -23.59 -8.29
C PHE A 281 -28.14 -24.44 -7.02
N HIS A 282 -26.95 -24.98 -6.76
CA HIS A 282 -26.70 -25.86 -5.61
C HIS A 282 -25.76 -25.19 -4.60
N TYR A 283 -26.16 -25.15 -3.33
CA TYR A 283 -25.31 -24.68 -2.24
C TYR A 283 -25.07 -25.81 -1.24
N SER A 284 -23.82 -26.04 -0.89
CA SER A 284 -23.44 -27.06 0.11
C SER A 284 -22.29 -26.57 0.99
N VAL A 285 -22.27 -27.09 2.21
CA VAL A 285 -21.30 -26.74 3.25
C VAL A 285 -20.70 -28.01 3.82
N GLU A 286 -19.37 -28.04 3.96
CA GLU A 286 -18.63 -29.09 4.62
C GLU A 286 -17.93 -28.56 5.89
N GLY A 287 -18.27 -29.15 7.03
CA GLY A 287 -17.71 -28.83 8.35
C GLY A 287 -18.45 -27.71 9.10
N PRO A 288 -18.12 -27.49 10.39
CA PRO A 288 -18.78 -26.48 11.21
C PRO A 288 -18.28 -25.08 10.84
N ILE A 289 -19.08 -24.33 10.09
CA ILE A 289 -18.78 -22.93 9.78
C ILE A 289 -18.84 -22.10 11.08
N PRO A 290 -17.81 -21.31 11.40
CA PRO A 290 -17.88 -20.35 12.50
C PRO A 290 -18.95 -19.27 12.25
N PRO A 291 -19.73 -18.87 13.26
CA PRO A 291 -20.72 -17.80 13.10
C PRO A 291 -20.06 -16.45 12.77
N TYR A 292 -18.83 -16.24 13.25
CA TYR A 292 -18.05 -15.04 13.00
C TYR A 292 -16.62 -15.38 12.55
N VAL A 293 -16.11 -14.62 11.58
CA VAL A 293 -14.72 -14.70 11.14
C VAL A 293 -14.10 -13.30 11.04
N ILE A 294 -12.78 -13.22 11.07
CA ILE A 294 -12.05 -11.97 10.83
C ILE A 294 -11.63 -11.88 9.37
N THR A 295 -12.14 -10.90 8.62
CA THR A 295 -11.73 -10.62 7.25
C THR A 295 -12.25 -9.26 6.78
N ASP A 296 -11.92 -8.86 5.56
CA ASP A 296 -12.53 -7.72 4.89
C ASP A 296 -13.80 -8.18 4.15
N GLU A 297 -14.98 -7.87 4.70
CA GLU A 297 -16.27 -8.27 4.14
C GLU A 297 -16.43 -7.78 2.70
N LYS A 298 -16.06 -6.52 2.44
CA LYS A 298 -16.26 -5.88 1.14
C LYS A 298 -15.44 -6.58 0.08
N ARG A 299 -14.17 -6.88 0.37
CA ARG A 299 -13.27 -7.57 -0.58
C ARG A 299 -13.63 -9.03 -0.77
N LEU A 300 -13.97 -9.74 0.30
CA LEU A 300 -14.46 -11.12 0.19
C LEU A 300 -15.73 -11.20 -0.67
N ARG A 301 -16.71 -10.32 -0.39
CA ARG A 301 -17.95 -10.21 -1.17
C ARG A 301 -17.67 -9.90 -2.64
N GLN A 302 -16.76 -8.97 -2.93
CA GLN A 302 -16.36 -8.61 -4.30
C GLN A 302 -15.79 -9.81 -5.07
N ILE A 303 -14.91 -10.60 -4.45
CA ILE A 303 -14.36 -11.82 -5.08
C ILE A 303 -15.48 -12.81 -5.37
N LEU A 304 -16.30 -13.15 -4.36
CA LEU A 304 -17.36 -14.15 -4.50
C LEU A 304 -18.43 -13.73 -5.51
N MET A 305 -18.85 -12.47 -5.50
CA MET A 305 -19.80 -11.93 -6.48
C MET A 305 -19.26 -12.04 -7.90
N ASN A 306 -17.98 -11.72 -8.14
CA ASN A 306 -17.38 -11.83 -9.46
C ASN A 306 -17.34 -13.29 -9.94
N LEU A 307 -16.96 -14.24 -9.08
CA LEU A 307 -16.90 -15.67 -9.44
C LEU A 307 -18.31 -16.23 -9.73
N LEU A 308 -19.27 -15.98 -8.85
CA LEU A 308 -20.66 -16.46 -9.00
C LEU A 308 -21.37 -15.81 -10.20
N SER A 309 -21.17 -14.51 -10.42
CA SER A 309 -21.71 -13.83 -11.59
C SER A 309 -21.14 -14.40 -12.88
N ASN A 310 -19.83 -14.68 -12.94
CA ASN A 310 -19.23 -15.32 -14.11
C ASN A 310 -19.81 -16.72 -14.33
N ALA A 311 -19.95 -17.55 -13.30
CA ALA A 311 -20.58 -18.86 -13.42
C ALA A 311 -21.99 -18.77 -14.04
N VAL A 312 -22.88 -17.96 -13.45
CA VAL A 312 -24.26 -17.78 -13.98
C VAL A 312 -24.26 -17.18 -15.39
N LYS A 313 -23.33 -16.27 -15.68
CA LYS A 313 -23.27 -15.56 -16.97
C LYS A 313 -22.79 -16.45 -18.11
N PHE A 314 -21.78 -17.27 -17.89
CA PHE A 314 -21.13 -18.11 -18.90
C PHE A 314 -21.75 -19.52 -19.02
N THR A 315 -22.62 -19.91 -18.10
CA THR A 315 -23.49 -21.09 -18.26
C THR A 315 -24.80 -20.69 -18.97
N ARG A 316 -25.17 -21.47 -20.00
CA ARG A 316 -26.44 -21.32 -20.74
C ARG A 316 -27.50 -22.29 -20.22
N GLU A 317 -27.11 -23.55 -20.06
CA GLU A 317 -27.94 -24.65 -19.58
C GLU A 317 -27.15 -25.49 -18.58
N GLY A 318 -27.84 -26.18 -17.67
CA GLY A 318 -27.23 -27.02 -16.64
C GLY A 318 -27.26 -26.39 -15.25
N SER A 319 -26.12 -26.36 -14.56
CA SER A 319 -26.08 -25.98 -13.14
C SER A 319 -24.85 -25.17 -12.74
N VAL A 320 -25.03 -24.38 -11.69
CA VAL A 320 -23.97 -23.68 -10.95
C VAL A 320 -23.99 -24.18 -9.51
N SER A 321 -22.83 -24.47 -8.94
CA SER A 321 -22.71 -24.88 -7.54
C SER A 321 -21.72 -24.02 -6.77
N LEU A 322 -22.07 -23.74 -5.51
CA LEU A 322 -21.21 -23.15 -4.51
C LEU A 322 -21.02 -24.16 -3.37
N HIS A 323 -19.79 -24.57 -3.16
CA HIS A 323 -19.41 -25.44 -2.06
C HIS A 323 -18.43 -24.72 -1.14
N LEU A 324 -18.70 -24.74 0.16
CA LEU A 324 -17.82 -24.17 1.18
C LEU A 324 -17.31 -25.27 2.10
N ALA A 325 -15.99 -25.47 2.12
CA ALA A 325 -15.32 -26.27 3.13
C ALA A 325 -14.57 -25.36 4.11
N TYR A 326 -14.75 -25.55 5.41
CA TYR A 326 -14.03 -24.79 6.45
C TYR A 326 -13.24 -25.71 7.38
N ARG A 327 -11.92 -25.57 7.39
CA ARG A 327 -11.03 -26.37 8.26
C ARG A 327 -9.80 -25.58 8.67
N SER A 328 -9.43 -25.68 9.95
CA SER A 328 -8.22 -25.05 10.49
C SER A 328 -8.10 -23.56 10.13
N GLU A 329 -9.19 -22.81 10.28
CA GLU A 329 -9.27 -21.37 9.97
C GLU A 329 -9.11 -21.01 8.49
N VAL A 330 -9.07 -21.99 7.60
CA VAL A 330 -9.07 -21.78 6.15
C VAL A 330 -10.45 -22.11 5.60
N ALA A 331 -11.03 -21.14 4.89
CA ALA A 331 -12.23 -21.34 4.10
C ALA A 331 -11.86 -21.59 2.65
N ARG A 332 -12.40 -22.66 2.09
CA ARG A 332 -12.29 -23.02 0.68
C ARG A 332 -13.66 -22.88 0.03
N PHE A 333 -13.80 -21.90 -0.84
CA PHE A 333 -14.98 -21.69 -1.67
C PHE A 333 -14.72 -22.31 -3.05
N VAL A 334 -15.51 -23.29 -3.43
CA VAL A 334 -15.46 -23.94 -4.74
C VAL A 334 -16.72 -23.53 -5.51
N ILE A 335 -16.53 -22.78 -6.59
CA ILE A 335 -17.60 -22.35 -7.50
C ILE A 335 -17.43 -23.14 -8.78
N ALA A 336 -18.37 -24.04 -9.08
CA ALA A 336 -18.35 -24.83 -10.31
C ALA A 336 -19.55 -24.51 -11.20
N ASP A 337 -19.31 -24.48 -12.50
CA ASP A 337 -20.29 -24.19 -13.53
C ASP A 337 -20.21 -25.24 -14.65
N THR A 338 -21.34 -25.58 -15.27
CA THR A 338 -21.39 -26.52 -16.42
C THR A 338 -21.42 -25.79 -17.78
N GLY A 339 -20.80 -24.61 -17.84
CA GLY A 339 -20.82 -23.74 -19.03
C GLY A 339 -19.83 -24.15 -20.12
N VAL A 340 -19.46 -23.17 -20.94
CA VAL A 340 -18.61 -23.39 -22.14
C VAL A 340 -17.20 -23.89 -21.84
N GLY A 341 -16.72 -23.73 -20.61
CA GLY A 341 -15.35 -24.05 -20.21
C GLY A 341 -14.29 -23.18 -20.89
N ILE A 342 -13.02 -23.37 -20.51
CA ILE A 342 -11.89 -22.51 -20.87
C ILE A 342 -10.77 -23.36 -21.45
N ARG A 343 -10.28 -22.98 -22.63
CA ARG A 343 -9.16 -23.66 -23.30
C ARG A 343 -7.86 -23.55 -22.50
N PRO A 344 -6.97 -24.56 -22.51
CA PRO A 344 -5.71 -24.52 -21.77
C PRO A 344 -4.85 -23.27 -22.04
N GLY A 345 -4.74 -22.84 -23.29
CA GLY A 345 -3.97 -21.63 -23.67
C GLY A 345 -4.57 -20.31 -23.17
N ASP A 346 -5.83 -20.31 -22.75
CA ASP A 346 -6.55 -19.12 -22.28
C ASP A 346 -6.63 -19.04 -20.74
N ARG A 347 -6.29 -20.11 -20.01
CA ARG A 347 -6.42 -20.18 -18.53
C ARG A 347 -5.60 -19.13 -17.79
N GLU A 348 -4.40 -18.81 -18.25
CA GLU A 348 -3.60 -17.72 -17.65
C GLU A 348 -4.03 -16.35 -18.17
N ARG A 349 -4.50 -16.29 -19.41
CA ARG A 349 -4.85 -15.04 -20.09
C ARG A 349 -6.06 -14.36 -19.46
N ILE A 350 -7.07 -15.11 -19.01
CA ILE A 350 -8.28 -14.55 -18.38
C ILE A 350 -8.01 -13.80 -17.07
N PHE A 351 -6.85 -14.01 -16.44
CA PHE A 351 -6.44 -13.28 -15.24
C PHE A 351 -5.64 -12.01 -15.56
N LYS A 352 -5.32 -11.75 -16.83
CA LYS A 352 -4.64 -10.52 -17.22
C LYS A 352 -5.65 -9.38 -17.37
N PRO A 353 -5.33 -8.14 -16.95
CA PRO A 353 -6.22 -7.00 -17.08
C PRO A 353 -6.63 -6.75 -18.53
N PHE A 354 -7.91 -6.44 -18.76
CA PHE A 354 -8.52 -6.14 -20.07
C PHE A 354 -8.53 -7.28 -21.10
N GLU A 355 -8.00 -8.45 -20.77
CA GLU A 355 -8.03 -9.61 -21.65
C GLU A 355 -9.40 -10.30 -21.58
N ARG A 356 -9.93 -10.64 -22.76
CA ARG A 356 -11.21 -11.34 -22.91
C ARG A 356 -11.07 -12.42 -23.97
N VAL A 357 -11.45 -13.64 -23.63
CA VAL A 357 -11.52 -14.75 -24.59
C VAL A 357 -12.81 -14.62 -25.39
N ARG A 358 -12.70 -14.20 -26.65
CA ARG A 358 -13.83 -14.02 -27.57
C ARG A 358 -13.93 -15.23 -28.50
N ASP A 359 -14.86 -16.13 -28.22
CA ASP A 359 -15.29 -17.19 -29.14
C ASP A 359 -16.72 -16.87 -29.64
N GLU A 360 -17.19 -17.57 -30.68
CA GLU A 360 -18.55 -17.40 -31.23
C GLU A 360 -19.65 -17.53 -30.15
N GLN A 361 -19.43 -18.36 -29.14
CA GLN A 361 -20.36 -18.61 -28.04
C GLN A 361 -20.32 -17.54 -26.93
N THR A 362 -19.22 -16.79 -26.79
CA THR A 362 -19.02 -15.76 -25.74
C THR A 362 -19.06 -14.32 -26.25
N ARG A 363 -19.17 -14.12 -27.58
CA ARG A 363 -19.19 -12.80 -28.25
C ARG A 363 -20.26 -11.84 -27.73
N ALA A 364 -21.45 -12.35 -27.38
CA ALA A 364 -22.57 -11.55 -26.89
C ALA A 364 -22.48 -11.18 -25.40
N ILE A 365 -21.52 -11.74 -24.66
CA ILE A 365 -21.44 -11.60 -23.21
C ILE A 365 -20.62 -10.34 -22.86
N SER A 366 -21.29 -9.29 -22.38
CA SER A 366 -20.67 -8.00 -22.01
C SER A 366 -19.88 -8.07 -20.70
N GLY A 367 -18.72 -7.39 -20.59
CA GLY A 367 -17.91 -7.35 -19.37
C GLY A 367 -16.57 -6.63 -19.55
N THR A 368 -16.01 -6.09 -18.46
CA THR A 368 -14.82 -5.21 -18.47
C THR A 368 -13.50 -5.96 -18.66
N GLY A 369 -13.47 -7.27 -18.38
CA GLY A 369 -12.23 -8.07 -18.38
C GLY A 369 -11.32 -7.80 -17.17
N LEU A 370 -11.79 -7.03 -16.19
CA LEU A 370 -11.02 -6.69 -14.98
C LEU A 370 -11.36 -7.60 -13.79
N GLY A 371 -12.56 -8.19 -13.77
CA GLY A 371 -13.07 -8.90 -12.60
C GLY A 371 -12.16 -10.02 -12.09
N LEU A 372 -11.76 -10.96 -12.96
CA LEU A 372 -10.89 -12.08 -12.56
C LEU A 372 -9.47 -11.64 -12.18
N ALA A 373 -8.93 -10.64 -12.87
CA ALA A 373 -7.64 -10.04 -12.51
C ALA A 373 -7.68 -9.45 -11.10
N ILE A 374 -8.73 -8.67 -10.79
CA ILE A 374 -8.95 -8.09 -9.45
C ILE A 374 -9.18 -9.20 -8.42
N SER A 375 -9.99 -10.22 -8.72
CA SER A 375 -10.24 -11.34 -7.79
C SER A 375 -8.97 -12.07 -7.39
N ARG A 376 -8.09 -12.37 -8.34
CA ARG A 376 -6.81 -13.06 -8.07
C ARG A 376 -5.87 -12.21 -7.21
N LEU A 377 -5.82 -10.92 -7.49
CA LEU A 377 -4.90 -10.02 -6.82
C LEU A 377 -5.43 -9.60 -5.42
N LEU A 378 -6.75 -9.48 -5.23
CA LEU A 378 -7.37 -9.39 -3.91
C LEU A 378 -7.18 -10.68 -3.10
N SER A 379 -7.33 -11.87 -3.69
CA SER A 379 -7.09 -13.13 -2.97
C SER A 379 -5.66 -13.21 -2.47
N THR A 380 -4.67 -12.86 -3.30
CA THR A 380 -3.26 -12.82 -2.90
C THR A 380 -3.02 -11.80 -1.78
N LEU A 381 -3.58 -10.59 -1.86
CA LEU A 381 -3.44 -9.58 -0.80
C LEU A 381 -4.06 -10.02 0.53
N MET A 382 -5.17 -10.76 0.48
CA MET A 382 -5.81 -11.31 1.67
C MET A 382 -5.10 -12.57 2.20
N GLY A 383 -3.95 -12.95 1.63
CA GLY A 383 -3.16 -14.11 2.05
C GLY A 383 -3.74 -15.45 1.60
N GLY A 384 -4.58 -15.45 0.57
CA GLY A 384 -5.19 -16.63 -0.03
C GLY A 384 -4.70 -16.91 -1.46
N ASP A 385 -5.32 -17.89 -2.09
CA ASP A 385 -5.08 -18.29 -3.47
C ASP A 385 -6.39 -18.53 -4.24
N LEU A 386 -6.34 -18.31 -5.55
CA LEU A 386 -7.47 -18.52 -6.46
C LEU A 386 -7.02 -19.43 -7.62
N ALA A 387 -7.45 -20.68 -7.56
CA ALA A 387 -7.15 -21.71 -8.56
C ALA A 387 -8.30 -21.87 -9.57
N LEU A 388 -7.97 -22.37 -10.75
CA LEU A 388 -8.90 -22.65 -11.85
C LEU A 388 -8.63 -24.04 -12.43
N GLU A 389 -9.69 -24.83 -12.53
CA GLU A 389 -9.75 -26.06 -13.31
C GLU A 389 -10.88 -25.92 -14.33
N SER A 390 -10.63 -26.19 -15.61
CA SER A 390 -11.67 -26.04 -16.63
C SER A 390 -11.37 -26.85 -17.88
N GLU A 391 -12.41 -27.45 -18.45
CA GLU A 391 -12.35 -28.20 -19.70
C GLU A 391 -13.38 -27.63 -20.69
N PRO A 392 -13.01 -27.34 -21.95
CA PRO A 392 -13.94 -26.87 -22.97
C PRO A 392 -15.16 -27.80 -23.10
N GLY A 393 -16.37 -27.23 -23.05
CA GLY A 393 -17.65 -27.94 -23.14
C GLY A 393 -18.09 -28.68 -21.88
N ARG A 394 -17.27 -28.72 -20.82
CA ARG A 394 -17.61 -29.35 -19.53
C ARG A 394 -17.77 -28.34 -18.39
N GLY A 395 -17.29 -27.12 -18.57
CA GLY A 395 -17.45 -26.02 -17.62
C GLY A 395 -16.17 -25.66 -16.88
N SER A 396 -16.29 -24.92 -15.78
CA SER A 396 -15.16 -24.40 -15.02
C SER A 396 -15.39 -24.51 -13.51
N THR A 397 -14.31 -24.71 -12.78
CA THR A 397 -14.27 -24.77 -11.33
C THR A 397 -13.24 -23.77 -10.83
N PHE A 398 -13.70 -22.74 -10.12
CA PHE A 398 -12.86 -21.77 -9.43
C PHE A 398 -12.79 -22.12 -7.95
N THR A 399 -11.57 -22.26 -7.42
CA THR A 399 -11.35 -22.58 -6.00
C THR A 399 -10.63 -21.42 -5.32
N LEU A 400 -11.34 -20.69 -4.46
CA LEU A 400 -10.77 -19.65 -3.60
C LEU A 400 -10.44 -20.25 -2.24
N SER A 401 -9.17 -20.23 -1.85
CA SER A 401 -8.71 -20.63 -0.52
C SER A 401 -8.21 -19.40 0.24
N ILE A 402 -8.81 -19.10 1.39
CA ILE A 402 -8.50 -17.89 2.16
C ILE A 402 -8.51 -18.16 3.66
N LEU A 403 -7.58 -17.55 4.38
CA LEU A 403 -7.54 -17.58 5.85
C LEU A 403 -8.69 -16.71 6.39
N LEU A 404 -9.65 -17.34 7.06
CA LEU A 404 -10.76 -16.71 7.78
C LEU A 404 -10.70 -17.16 9.24
N PRO A 405 -9.85 -16.52 10.08
CA PRO A 405 -9.72 -16.86 11.49
C PRO A 405 -11.09 -16.80 12.18
N ARG A 406 -11.38 -17.81 13.01
CA ARG A 406 -12.63 -17.83 13.77
C ARG A 406 -12.60 -16.67 14.76
N ALA A 407 -13.65 -15.87 14.76
CA ALA A 407 -13.88 -14.89 15.80
C ALA A 407 -14.89 -15.44 16.80
N GLY A 408 -14.68 -15.16 18.09
CA GLY A 408 -15.75 -15.34 19.07
C GLY A 408 -16.97 -14.50 18.72
N GLU A 409 -18.14 -14.86 19.25
CA GLU A 409 -19.25 -13.93 19.30
C GLU A 409 -18.75 -12.60 19.88
N PRO A 410 -19.26 -11.44 19.40
CA PRO A 410 -19.02 -10.19 20.12
C PRO A 410 -19.32 -10.44 21.59
N GLU A 411 -18.39 -10.06 22.47
CA GLU A 411 -18.72 -9.85 23.88
C GLU A 411 -19.77 -8.75 23.88
N GLN A 412 -21.03 -9.14 23.66
CA GLN A 412 -22.12 -8.40 24.19
C GLN A 412 -21.90 -8.48 25.69
N PRO A 413 -21.67 -7.36 26.39
CA PRO A 413 -21.71 -7.42 27.84
C PRO A 413 -23.01 -8.14 28.20
N ALA A 414 -22.92 -9.16 29.06
CA ALA A 414 -24.00 -10.05 29.46
C ALA A 414 -25.10 -9.31 30.26
N ALA A 415 -25.66 -8.28 29.66
CA ALA A 415 -26.81 -7.51 30.06
C ALA A 415 -27.76 -7.61 28.87
N GLY A 416 -28.66 -8.60 28.92
CA GLY A 416 -29.62 -8.91 27.86
C GLY A 416 -30.19 -7.64 27.22
N LYS A 417 -30.17 -7.61 25.87
CA LYS A 417 -30.60 -6.51 24.98
C LYS A 417 -31.25 -5.33 25.72
N ARG A 418 -30.43 -4.50 26.35
CA ARG A 418 -30.88 -3.31 27.06
C ARG A 418 -31.21 -2.25 26.02
N ARG A 419 -32.46 -2.24 25.52
CA ARG A 419 -32.92 -1.21 24.60
C ARG A 419 -32.80 0.15 25.29
N MET A 420 -31.94 1.02 24.75
CA MET A 420 -31.78 2.38 25.25
C MET A 420 -33.07 3.15 24.97
N THR A 421 -33.64 3.77 26.00
CA THR A 421 -34.89 4.52 25.90
C THR A 421 -34.68 6.04 25.89
N GLY A 422 -33.46 6.50 26.16
CA GLY A 422 -33.09 7.91 26.23
C GLY A 422 -31.87 8.10 27.13
N TYR A 423 -31.58 9.32 27.55
CA TYR A 423 -30.48 9.64 28.47
C TYR A 423 -30.96 10.52 29.63
N LYS A 424 -30.23 10.53 30.75
CA LYS A 424 -30.53 11.40 31.89
C LYS A 424 -30.06 12.83 31.62
N GLY A 425 -30.83 13.82 32.08
CA GLY A 425 -30.48 15.23 32.04
C GLY A 425 -31.32 16.07 31.06
N ALA A 426 -30.88 17.30 30.82
CA ALA A 426 -31.55 18.22 29.92
C ALA A 426 -31.44 17.78 28.46
N ARG A 427 -32.48 18.06 27.64
CA ARG A 427 -32.48 17.71 26.21
C ARG A 427 -31.36 18.46 25.46
N ARG A 428 -30.45 17.72 24.87
CA ARG A 428 -29.34 18.20 24.04
C ARG A 428 -29.76 18.43 22.60
N ARG A 429 -29.20 19.48 21.99
CA ARG A 429 -29.40 19.85 20.59
C ARG A 429 -28.24 19.39 19.73
N VAL A 430 -28.54 18.61 18.69
CA VAL A 430 -27.54 18.09 17.76
C VAL A 430 -27.81 18.68 16.37
N MET A 431 -26.80 19.32 15.79
CA MET A 431 -26.84 19.78 14.40
C MET A 431 -26.25 18.71 13.49
N VAL A 432 -26.97 18.33 12.44
CA VAL A 432 -26.50 17.39 11.41
C VAL A 432 -26.35 18.17 10.11
N VAL A 433 -25.12 18.23 9.59
CA VAL A 433 -24.79 18.91 8.35
C VAL A 433 -24.30 17.86 7.36
N ASP A 434 -25.13 17.57 6.36
CA ASP A 434 -24.89 16.57 5.32
C ASP A 434 -25.70 17.04 4.11
N ASP A 435 -25.19 16.96 2.89
CA ASP A 435 -25.90 17.39 1.68
C ASP A 435 -27.01 16.40 1.30
N GLU A 436 -26.81 15.11 1.59
CA GLU A 436 -27.73 14.03 1.28
C GLU A 436 -28.91 13.95 2.28
N PRO A 437 -30.16 14.17 1.84
CA PRO A 437 -31.33 14.17 2.73
C PRO A 437 -31.56 12.85 3.46
N SER A 438 -31.27 11.73 2.81
CA SER A 438 -31.46 10.39 3.41
C SER A 438 -30.53 10.15 4.60
N HIS A 439 -29.30 10.65 4.57
CA HIS A 439 -28.36 10.58 5.69
C HIS A 439 -28.82 11.44 6.88
N ARG A 440 -29.31 12.66 6.62
CA ARG A 440 -29.86 13.52 7.68
C ARG A 440 -31.08 12.88 8.35
N ALA A 441 -31.95 12.26 7.56
CA ALA A 441 -33.13 11.55 8.05
C ALA A 441 -32.73 10.37 8.96
N LEU A 442 -31.80 9.52 8.52
CA LEU A 442 -31.31 8.38 9.30
C LEU A 442 -30.78 8.79 10.69
N ILE A 443 -29.94 9.82 10.75
CA ILE A 443 -29.39 10.31 12.03
C ILE A 443 -30.49 10.92 12.90
N THR A 444 -31.43 11.65 12.29
CA THR A 444 -32.58 12.22 12.99
C THR A 444 -33.44 11.13 13.62
N ASP A 445 -33.79 10.10 12.86
CA ASP A 445 -34.61 8.97 13.29
C ASP A 445 -33.90 8.13 14.37
N ALA A 446 -32.57 8.10 14.37
CA ALA A 446 -31.79 7.41 15.38
C ALA A 446 -31.71 8.16 16.73
N LEU A 447 -31.72 9.50 16.71
CA LEU A 447 -31.46 10.34 17.89
C LEU A 447 -32.72 10.96 18.49
N VAL A 448 -33.72 11.35 17.70
CA VAL A 448 -34.96 11.95 18.22
C VAL A 448 -35.70 11.05 19.21
N PRO A 449 -35.84 9.71 18.98
CA PRO A 449 -36.49 8.81 19.93
C PRO A 449 -35.76 8.72 21.29
N LEU A 450 -34.47 9.06 21.34
CA LEU A 450 -33.67 9.07 22.57
C LEU A 450 -33.76 10.39 23.34
N GLY A 451 -34.54 11.36 22.84
CA GLY A 451 -34.78 12.65 23.50
C GLY A 451 -33.88 13.79 23.03
N PHE A 452 -33.07 13.61 21.98
CA PHE A 452 -32.31 14.71 21.36
C PHE A 452 -33.23 15.62 20.53
N ARG A 453 -32.86 16.91 20.45
CA ARG A 453 -33.42 17.83 19.46
C ARG A 453 -32.46 17.91 18.28
N VAL A 454 -32.83 17.30 17.16
CA VAL A 454 -31.97 17.28 15.97
C VAL A 454 -32.40 18.36 15.00
N SER A 455 -31.45 19.14 14.50
CA SER A 455 -31.65 20.10 13.41
C SER A 455 -30.74 19.74 12.24
N GLY A 456 -31.30 19.70 11.03
CA GLY A 456 -30.55 19.40 9.81
C GLY A 456 -30.18 20.68 9.05
N ALA A 457 -29.00 20.69 8.45
CA ALA A 457 -28.57 21.67 7.47
C ALA A 457 -28.03 20.95 6.22
N SER A 458 -28.38 21.43 5.03
CA SER A 458 -27.95 20.82 3.77
C SER A 458 -26.55 21.23 3.31
N GLY A 459 -25.84 22.06 4.09
CA GLY A 459 -24.52 22.58 3.73
C GLY A 459 -23.99 23.61 4.73
N GLY A 460 -22.74 24.02 4.53
CA GLY A 460 -22.00 24.83 5.51
C GLY A 460 -22.60 26.22 5.80
N ASP A 461 -23.09 26.93 4.80
CA ASP A 461 -23.69 28.26 5.00
C ASP A 461 -24.99 28.20 5.81
N ALA A 462 -25.84 27.20 5.54
CA ALA A 462 -27.04 26.96 6.32
C ALA A 462 -26.69 26.60 7.77
N ALA A 463 -25.66 25.78 7.97
CA ALA A 463 -25.17 25.41 9.29
C ALA A 463 -24.63 26.62 10.08
N LEU A 464 -23.85 27.50 9.45
CA LEU A 464 -23.32 28.71 10.10
C LEU A 464 -24.43 29.69 10.52
N ARG A 465 -25.46 29.87 9.69
CA ARG A 465 -26.63 30.69 10.05
C ARG A 465 -27.36 30.11 11.26
N LEU A 466 -27.69 28.82 11.21
CA LEU A 466 -28.40 28.14 12.30
C LEU A 466 -27.58 28.07 13.60
N ALA A 467 -26.26 27.92 13.49
CA ALA A 467 -25.35 27.93 14.64
C ALA A 467 -25.40 29.26 15.39
N ARG A 468 -25.44 30.39 14.67
CA ARG A 468 -25.56 31.74 15.26
C ARG A 468 -26.92 31.98 15.92
N GLU A 469 -27.99 31.52 15.29
CA GLU A 469 -29.35 31.80 15.75
C GLU A 469 -29.78 30.96 16.95
N ARG A 470 -29.40 29.68 16.99
CA ARG A 470 -30.01 28.74 17.94
C ARG A 470 -29.01 28.07 18.88
N GLY A 471 -27.72 28.02 18.55
CA GLY A 471 -26.69 27.30 19.30
C GLY A 471 -26.96 25.79 19.40
N CYS A 472 -25.92 24.97 19.40
CA CYS A 472 -26.05 23.50 19.50
C CYS A 472 -25.10 22.94 20.55
N ASP A 473 -25.50 21.82 21.16
CA ASP A 473 -24.68 21.09 22.11
C ASP A 473 -23.67 20.18 21.39
N LEU A 474 -23.93 19.78 20.15
CA LEU A 474 -23.06 18.93 19.33
C LEU A 474 -23.28 19.22 17.84
N TYR A 475 -22.21 19.14 17.04
CA TYR A 475 -22.26 19.21 15.58
C TYR A 475 -21.76 17.90 14.96
N LEU A 476 -22.52 17.37 14.00
CA LEU A 476 -22.18 16.25 13.13
C LEU A 476 -22.00 16.80 11.72
N LEU A 477 -20.76 16.80 11.20
CA LEU A 477 -20.43 17.45 9.94
C LEU A 477 -19.95 16.43 8.93
N ASP A 478 -20.60 16.34 7.77
CA ASP A 478 -20.06 15.60 6.63
C ASP A 478 -18.77 16.27 6.14
N VAL A 479 -17.76 15.46 5.85
CA VAL A 479 -16.47 15.94 5.34
C VAL A 479 -16.63 16.46 3.92
N ARG A 480 -17.36 15.73 3.06
CA ARG A 480 -17.51 16.08 1.65
C ARG A 480 -18.89 16.67 1.40
N MET A 481 -18.97 18.00 1.36
CA MET A 481 -20.18 18.73 1.01
C MET A 481 -19.90 19.71 -0.15
N PRO A 482 -20.89 20.01 -1.00
CA PRO A 482 -20.79 21.05 -2.02
C PRO A 482 -20.55 22.43 -1.40
N ASP A 483 -19.85 23.30 -2.14
CA ASP A 483 -19.51 24.69 -1.82
C ASP A 483 -18.55 24.90 -0.62
N MET A 484 -18.85 24.31 0.53
CA MET A 484 -18.06 24.39 1.76
C MET A 484 -17.89 23.01 2.37
N ASP A 485 -16.66 22.50 2.38
CA ASP A 485 -16.33 21.24 3.01
C ASP A 485 -16.46 21.27 4.55
N GLY A 486 -16.55 20.09 5.18
CA GLY A 486 -16.72 19.97 6.62
C GLY A 486 -15.56 20.57 7.43
N TRP A 487 -14.35 20.58 6.88
CA TRP A 487 -13.15 21.07 7.57
C TRP A 487 -13.12 22.60 7.63
N GLU A 488 -13.45 23.26 6.52
CA GLU A 488 -13.68 24.69 6.41
C GLU A 488 -14.82 25.13 7.33
N LEU A 489 -15.93 24.38 7.35
CA LEU A 489 -17.04 24.64 8.25
C LEU A 489 -16.61 24.54 9.73
N ALA A 490 -15.88 23.49 10.12
CA ALA A 490 -15.36 23.34 11.49
C ALA A 490 -14.44 24.51 11.89
N ARG A 491 -13.54 24.94 10.99
CA ARG A 491 -12.67 26.11 11.21
C ARG A 491 -13.47 27.40 11.40
N ARG A 492 -14.51 27.62 10.59
CA ARG A 492 -15.39 28.78 10.72
C ARG A 492 -16.22 28.76 11.99
N LEU A 493 -16.71 27.59 12.40
CA LEU A 493 -17.42 27.41 13.68
C LEU A 493 -16.50 27.75 14.87
N ARG A 494 -15.27 27.21 14.88
CA ARG A 494 -14.27 27.51 15.92
C ARG A 494 -13.89 29.00 15.94
N SER A 495 -13.68 29.61 14.77
CA SER A 495 -13.38 31.05 14.65
C SER A 495 -14.55 31.94 15.10
N ALA A 496 -15.78 31.45 14.98
CA ALA A 496 -16.98 32.11 15.48
C ALA A 496 -17.22 31.89 16.98
N GLY A 497 -16.29 31.26 17.70
CA GLY A 497 -16.36 31.04 19.15
C GLY A 497 -17.20 29.84 19.58
N VAL A 498 -17.58 28.94 18.66
CA VAL A 498 -18.31 27.71 19.02
C VAL A 498 -17.35 26.76 19.74
N THR A 499 -17.67 26.42 21.00
CA THR A 499 -16.92 25.46 21.83
C THR A 499 -17.57 24.08 21.91
N ALA A 500 -18.79 23.93 21.39
CA ALA A 500 -19.49 22.65 21.37
C ALA A 500 -18.68 21.59 20.60
N PRO A 501 -18.74 20.31 21.01
CA PRO A 501 -18.03 19.25 20.32
C PRO A 501 -18.44 19.11 18.86
N ILE A 502 -17.47 18.80 18.00
CA ILE A 502 -17.68 18.56 16.56
C ILE A 502 -17.25 17.14 16.25
N ILE A 503 -18.14 16.34 15.67
CA ILE A 503 -17.85 15.02 15.10
C ILE A 503 -17.86 15.12 13.58
N MET A 504 -16.77 14.72 12.95
CA MET A 504 -16.66 14.62 11.49
C MET A 504 -17.21 13.27 10.99
N LEU A 505 -18.00 13.29 9.92
CA LEU A 505 -18.56 12.11 9.24
C LEU A 505 -17.89 11.97 7.88
N SER A 506 -17.26 10.84 7.61
CA SER A 506 -16.42 10.69 6.40
C SER A 506 -16.80 9.50 5.54
N GLY A 507 -16.62 9.64 4.22
CA GLY A 507 -16.84 8.55 3.27
C GLY A 507 -15.68 7.57 3.11
N ASN A 508 -14.50 7.83 3.68
CA ASN A 508 -13.33 6.94 3.61
C ASN A 508 -12.31 7.16 4.75
N ALA A 509 -11.44 6.18 5.01
CA ALA A 509 -10.40 6.30 6.04
C ALA A 509 -9.25 7.27 5.68
N ILE A 510 -9.17 7.74 4.42
CA ILE A 510 -8.08 8.59 3.90
C ILE A 510 -8.37 10.09 4.14
N GLU A 511 -9.66 10.45 4.26
CA GLU A 511 -10.15 11.78 4.64
C GLU A 511 -9.83 12.17 6.07
N ASP A 512 -9.29 11.25 6.87
CA ASP A 512 -8.56 11.56 8.09
C ASP A 512 -7.18 12.15 7.71
N HIS A 513 -7.21 13.32 7.06
CA HIS A 513 -6.02 14.12 6.83
C HIS A 513 -5.52 14.65 8.17
N ARG A 514 -4.73 13.84 8.88
CA ARG A 514 -3.82 14.29 9.96
C ARG A 514 -2.68 15.17 9.42
N GLU A 515 -2.90 15.90 8.34
CA GLU A 515 -1.98 16.91 7.84
C GLU A 515 -2.09 18.17 8.71
N GLN A 516 -1.13 18.31 9.63
CA GLN A 516 -0.57 19.59 10.08
C GLN A 516 -1.53 20.69 10.56
N LEU A 517 -2.70 20.37 11.10
CA LEU A 517 -3.47 21.36 11.85
C LEU A 517 -2.83 21.55 13.24
N THR A 518 -2.32 22.75 13.50
CA THR A 518 -1.64 23.13 14.76
C THR A 518 -2.61 23.19 15.95
N VAL A 519 -3.93 23.20 15.69
CA VAL A 519 -5.01 23.22 16.67
C VAL A 519 -6.09 22.22 16.24
N PRO A 520 -6.56 21.31 17.11
CA PRO A 520 -7.65 20.40 16.79
C PRO A 520 -8.96 21.18 16.58
N VAL A 521 -9.56 21.04 15.39
CA VAL A 521 -10.81 21.72 15.01
C VAL A 521 -12.06 20.85 15.24
N HIS A 522 -11.87 19.58 15.61
CA HIS A 522 -12.93 18.61 15.89
C HIS A 522 -12.57 17.74 17.12
N ASP A 523 -13.56 17.04 17.66
CA ASP A 523 -13.49 16.27 18.90
C ASP A 523 -13.82 14.78 18.68
N GLY A 524 -14.35 14.43 17.51
CA GLY A 524 -14.59 13.06 17.11
C GLY A 524 -14.63 12.86 15.60
N TYR A 525 -14.52 11.60 15.18
CA TYR A 525 -14.56 11.18 13.79
C TYR A 525 -15.32 9.85 13.68
N LEU A 526 -16.14 9.70 12.65
CA LEU A 526 -16.91 8.49 12.30
C LEU A 526 -16.87 8.23 10.80
N ILE A 527 -16.76 6.96 10.40
CA ILE A 527 -16.72 6.54 8.99
C ILE A 527 -18.12 6.09 8.57
N LYS A 528 -18.55 6.51 7.38
CA LYS A 528 -19.77 6.08 6.70
C LYS A 528 -19.53 4.71 6.03
N PRO A 529 -20.44 3.74 6.11
CA PRO A 529 -21.78 3.82 6.71
C PRO A 529 -21.73 3.89 8.23
N ILE A 530 -22.51 4.81 8.82
CA ILE A 530 -22.46 5.11 10.26
C ILE A 530 -23.16 3.98 11.01
N ALA A 531 -22.42 3.24 11.83
CA ALA A 531 -23.01 2.36 12.83
C ALA A 531 -23.68 3.20 13.91
N ILE A 532 -24.97 2.96 14.16
CA ILE A 532 -25.78 3.77 15.07
C ILE A 532 -25.26 3.67 16.51
N GLU A 533 -24.75 2.49 16.90
CA GLU A 533 -24.12 2.21 18.19
C GLU A 533 -22.87 3.07 18.38
N ASP A 534 -21.96 3.10 17.41
CA ASP A 534 -20.74 3.91 17.46
C ASP A 534 -21.07 5.41 17.56
N LEU A 535 -22.08 5.87 16.82
CA LEU A 535 -22.58 7.23 16.91
C LEU A 535 -23.06 7.55 18.32
N ARG A 536 -23.86 6.67 18.93
CA ARG A 536 -24.39 6.85 20.29
C ARG A 536 -23.28 6.88 21.33
N GLU A 537 -22.31 5.96 21.26
CA GLU A 537 -21.18 5.92 22.18
C GLU A 537 -20.35 7.21 22.09
N LYS A 538 -20.06 7.68 20.87
CA LYS A 538 -19.31 8.92 20.65
C LYS A 538 -20.05 10.13 21.24
N ILE A 539 -21.35 10.23 20.99
CA ILE A 539 -22.20 11.31 21.53
C ILE A 539 -22.21 11.27 23.06
N ALA A 540 -22.37 10.08 23.65
CA ALA A 540 -22.41 9.94 25.10
C ALA A 540 -21.10 10.31 25.76
N CYS A 541 -19.96 9.94 25.15
CA CYS A 541 -18.64 10.33 25.61
C CYS A 541 -18.46 11.86 25.56
N LEU A 542 -18.72 12.48 24.41
CA LEU A 542 -18.48 13.92 24.21
C LEU A 542 -19.45 14.82 24.98
N LEU A 543 -20.69 14.38 25.19
CA LEU A 543 -21.70 15.12 25.94
C LEU A 543 -21.82 14.67 27.41
N SER A 544 -20.99 13.72 27.85
CA SER A 544 -21.01 13.12 29.19
C SER A 544 -22.41 12.65 29.60
N LEU A 545 -23.07 11.89 28.74
CA LEU A 545 -24.46 11.43 28.95
C LEU A 545 -24.51 10.04 29.58
N GLU A 546 -25.40 9.88 30.56
CA GLU A 546 -25.77 8.57 31.10
C GLU A 546 -27.00 8.02 30.37
N TRP A 547 -26.84 6.90 29.65
CA TRP A 547 -27.94 6.22 29.00
C TRP A 547 -28.92 5.61 29.99
N THR A 548 -30.22 5.74 29.69
CA THR A 548 -31.30 5.04 30.39
C THR A 548 -31.64 3.76 29.63
N HIS A 549 -31.72 2.66 30.34
CA HIS A 549 -32.03 1.35 29.79
C HIS A 549 -33.29 0.80 30.44
N ARG A 550 -34.18 0.23 29.63
CA ARG A 550 -35.27 -0.63 30.15
C ARG A 550 -34.77 -2.08 30.15
N ARG A 551 -34.84 -2.74 31.31
CA ARG A 551 -34.67 -4.20 31.39
C ARG A 551 -35.98 -4.85 30.95
N GLU A 552 -35.96 -5.60 29.88
CA GLU A 552 -36.95 -6.66 29.68
C GLU A 552 -36.53 -7.84 30.55
N THR A 553 -37.31 -8.14 31.58
CA THR A 553 -37.23 -9.42 32.27
C THR A 553 -37.79 -10.48 31.35
N VAL A 554 -36.92 -11.13 30.58
CA VAL A 554 -37.28 -12.42 29.98
C VAL A 554 -36.92 -13.47 31.02
N GLU A 555 -37.93 -14.02 31.71
CA GLU A 555 -37.75 -15.18 32.58
C GLU A 555 -37.41 -16.42 31.72
N PRO A 556 -36.29 -17.11 31.96
CA PRO A 556 -35.92 -18.29 31.21
C PRO A 556 -36.60 -19.52 31.82
N GLY A 557 -37.74 -19.94 31.29
CA GLY A 557 -38.35 -21.19 31.76
C GLY A 557 -39.81 -21.46 31.43
N SER A 558 -40.31 -21.13 30.24
CA SER A 558 -41.60 -21.69 29.80
C SER A 558 -41.51 -22.14 28.33
N PRO A 559 -41.99 -23.35 27.99
CA PRO A 559 -42.07 -23.81 26.60
C PRO A 559 -42.94 -22.85 25.79
N PRO A 560 -42.78 -22.78 24.45
CA PRO A 560 -43.45 -21.77 23.64
C PRO A 560 -44.97 -21.88 23.87
N ALA A 561 -45.49 -20.96 24.68
CA ALA A 561 -46.91 -20.77 24.83
C ALA A 561 -47.43 -20.36 23.46
N ALA A 562 -48.42 -21.11 23.00
CA ALA A 562 -49.17 -20.84 21.78
C ALA A 562 -49.45 -19.34 21.66
N LEU A 563 -49.30 -18.81 20.44
CA LEU A 563 -49.62 -17.43 20.12
C LEU A 563 -50.94 -17.03 20.78
N GLU A 564 -50.87 -16.21 21.82
CA GLU A 564 -52.03 -15.43 22.22
C GLU A 564 -52.29 -14.44 21.07
N PRO A 565 -53.55 -14.34 20.59
CA PRO A 565 -53.88 -13.41 19.53
C PRO A 565 -53.61 -11.97 20.01
N PRO A 566 -53.17 -11.07 19.11
CA PRO A 566 -52.93 -9.68 19.46
C PRO A 566 -54.21 -9.04 20.01
N PRO A 567 -54.11 -7.98 20.83
CA PRO A 567 -55.28 -7.31 21.39
C PRO A 567 -56.21 -6.94 20.24
N ARG A 568 -57.52 -7.18 20.41
CA ARG A 568 -58.56 -6.86 19.43
C ARG A 568 -58.36 -5.42 18.95
N LEU A 569 -57.74 -5.26 17.78
CA LEU A 569 -57.71 -4.02 17.05
C LEU A 569 -59.13 -3.76 16.58
N ALA A 570 -59.56 -2.50 16.72
CA ALA A 570 -60.81 -2.02 16.18
C ALA A 570 -60.94 -2.48 14.71
N ALA A 571 -62.11 -3.02 14.35
CA ALA A 571 -62.40 -3.41 12.98
C ALA A 571 -62.17 -2.20 12.06
N GLY A 572 -61.12 -2.27 11.24
CA GLY A 572 -60.88 -1.27 10.20
C GLY A 572 -61.87 -1.46 9.06
N ARG A 573 -62.05 -0.42 8.24
CA ARG A 573 -62.93 -0.48 7.05
C ARG A 573 -62.21 -1.19 5.90
N PRO A 574 -62.92 -1.86 4.98
CA PRO A 574 -62.32 -2.34 3.74
C PRO A 574 -61.83 -1.17 2.87
N PRO A 575 -60.82 -1.38 2.00
CA PRO A 575 -60.32 -0.36 1.08
C PRO A 575 -61.40 0.03 0.06
N GLU A 576 -61.62 1.33 -0.15
CA GLU A 576 -62.50 1.83 -1.22
C GLU A 576 -61.76 1.85 -2.57
N SER A 577 -62.51 1.76 -3.67
CA SER A 577 -61.95 1.71 -5.03
C SER A 577 -61.03 2.90 -5.31
N GLY A 578 -59.75 2.63 -5.58
CA GLY A 578 -58.74 3.66 -5.83
C GLY A 578 -57.77 3.89 -4.67
N GLU A 579 -58.06 3.41 -3.46
CA GLU A 579 -57.16 3.58 -2.31
C GLU A 579 -55.91 2.68 -2.39
N LEU A 580 -55.94 1.59 -3.19
CA LEU A 580 -54.81 0.68 -3.35
C LEU A 580 -54.05 0.87 -4.67
N VAL A 581 -54.44 1.84 -5.51
CA VAL A 581 -53.81 2.07 -6.82
C VAL A 581 -52.34 2.45 -6.69
N GLU A 582 -52.01 3.32 -5.75
CA GLU A 582 -50.62 3.71 -5.48
C GLU A 582 -49.81 2.53 -4.91
N LEU A 583 -50.40 1.75 -4.00
CA LEU A 583 -49.77 0.54 -3.45
C LEU A 583 -49.48 -0.50 -4.54
N ILE A 584 -50.46 -0.77 -5.41
CA ILE A 584 -50.34 -1.69 -6.55
C ILE A 584 -49.30 -1.18 -7.54
N GLY A 585 -49.29 0.13 -7.82
CA GLY A 585 -48.29 0.78 -8.67
C GLY A 585 -46.87 0.59 -8.14
N MET A 586 -46.65 0.86 -6.84
CA MET A 586 -45.36 0.69 -6.18
C MET A 586 -44.93 -0.79 -6.10
N ALA A 587 -45.87 -1.70 -5.89
CA ALA A 587 -45.60 -3.13 -5.85
C ALA A 587 -45.23 -3.68 -7.25
N ARG A 588 -45.89 -3.24 -8.32
CA ARG A 588 -45.57 -3.65 -9.71
C ARG A 588 -44.17 -3.24 -10.16
N ILE A 589 -43.65 -2.14 -9.62
CA ILE A 589 -42.28 -1.67 -9.88
C ILE A 589 -41.25 -2.19 -8.85
N GLY A 590 -41.67 -3.05 -7.91
CA GLY A 590 -40.80 -3.65 -6.89
C GLY A 590 -40.26 -2.66 -5.85
N TYR A 591 -40.92 -1.53 -5.65
CA TYR A 591 -40.45 -0.47 -4.74
C TYR A 591 -40.83 -0.76 -3.28
N LEU A 592 -40.06 -1.65 -2.63
CA LEU A 592 -40.33 -2.16 -1.28
C LEU A 592 -40.55 -1.06 -0.23
N ASN A 593 -39.67 -0.06 -0.19
CA ASN A 593 -39.77 1.02 0.80
C ASN A 593 -41.03 1.87 0.59
N GLY A 594 -41.43 2.10 -0.67
CA GLY A 594 -42.70 2.75 -0.99
C GLY A 594 -43.89 1.91 -0.58
N VAL A 595 -43.88 0.61 -0.88
CA VAL A 595 -44.94 -0.33 -0.48
C VAL A 595 -45.10 -0.38 1.04
N ILE A 596 -44.01 -0.48 1.80
CA ILE A 596 -44.06 -0.49 3.28
C ILE A 596 -44.57 0.85 3.83
N GLY A 597 -44.14 1.96 3.21
CA GLY A 597 -44.59 3.30 3.55
C GLY A 597 -46.09 3.49 3.29
N GLU A 598 -46.57 3.03 2.14
CA GLU A 598 -47.97 3.15 1.74
C GLU A 598 -48.87 2.24 2.57
N LEU A 599 -48.44 1.01 2.89
CA LEU A 599 -49.15 0.15 3.84
C LEU A 599 -49.29 0.79 5.23
N ALA A 600 -48.26 1.51 5.70
CA ALA A 600 -48.35 2.27 6.96
C ALA A 600 -49.25 3.51 6.85
N SER A 601 -49.37 4.11 5.66
CA SER A 601 -50.30 5.20 5.36
C SER A 601 -51.76 4.71 5.38
N LEU A 602 -52.03 3.57 4.72
CA LEU A 602 -53.33 2.92 4.67
C LEU A 602 -53.81 2.43 6.05
N GLU A 603 -52.89 1.90 6.86
CA GLU A 603 -53.15 1.53 8.26
C GLU A 603 -53.58 2.75 9.11
N LYS A 604 -52.96 3.92 8.89
CA LYS A 604 -53.34 5.18 9.56
C LYS A 604 -54.67 5.75 9.05
N ARG A 605 -55.06 5.43 7.80
CA ARG A 605 -56.35 5.80 7.20
C ARG A 605 -57.50 4.88 7.63
N GLY A 606 -57.23 3.95 8.55
CA GLY A 606 -58.23 3.09 9.17
C GLY A 606 -58.65 1.89 8.33
N ILE A 607 -57.83 1.47 7.35
CA ILE A 607 -58.04 0.24 6.59
C ILE A 607 -57.79 -0.96 7.50
N ASP A 608 -58.55 -2.04 7.31
CA ASP A 608 -58.47 -3.27 8.11
C ASP A 608 -57.01 -3.70 8.37
N PRO A 609 -56.55 -3.66 9.64
CA PRO A 609 -55.19 -4.05 10.01
C PRO A 609 -54.86 -5.51 9.66
N ALA A 610 -55.86 -6.39 9.60
CA ALA A 610 -55.64 -7.78 9.18
C ALA A 610 -55.25 -7.84 7.70
N PHE A 611 -56.01 -7.15 6.84
CA PHE A 611 -55.72 -7.03 5.41
C PHE A 611 -54.36 -6.35 5.15
N ILE A 612 -54.05 -5.25 5.85
CA ILE A 612 -52.74 -4.59 5.74
C ILE A 612 -51.61 -5.50 6.24
N GLY A 613 -51.84 -6.28 7.30
CA GLY A 613 -50.89 -7.24 7.84
C GLY A 613 -50.50 -8.32 6.82
N GLU A 614 -51.48 -8.85 6.08
CA GLU A 614 -51.24 -9.81 4.99
C GLU A 614 -50.40 -9.20 3.86
N LEU A 615 -50.78 -8.02 3.38
CA LEU A 615 -50.02 -7.33 2.34
C LEU A 615 -48.61 -6.95 2.81
N ARG A 616 -48.43 -6.58 4.10
CA ARG A 616 -47.13 -6.30 4.71
C ARG A 616 -46.26 -7.54 4.81
N ALA A 617 -46.83 -8.70 5.14
CA ALA A 617 -46.11 -9.97 5.14
C ALA A 617 -45.64 -10.34 3.72
N MET A 618 -46.49 -10.15 2.71
CA MET A 618 -46.11 -10.37 1.31
C MET A 618 -45.04 -9.38 0.85
N ALA A 619 -45.11 -8.10 1.26
CA ALA A 619 -44.10 -7.08 0.96
C ALA A 619 -42.75 -7.42 1.59
N LEU A 620 -42.73 -7.79 2.88
CA LEU A 620 -41.50 -8.15 3.60
C LEU A 620 -40.88 -9.45 3.09
N ALA A 621 -41.70 -10.36 2.55
CA ALA A 621 -41.24 -11.54 1.83
C ALA A 621 -40.88 -11.27 0.35
N CYS A 622 -40.90 -10.00 -0.08
CA CYS A 622 -40.67 -9.56 -1.46
C CYS A 622 -41.56 -10.24 -2.51
N ASN A 623 -42.73 -10.75 -2.12
CA ASN A 623 -43.68 -11.41 -2.99
C ASN A 623 -44.69 -10.40 -3.57
N PHE A 624 -44.19 -9.47 -4.39
CA PHE A 624 -45.00 -8.38 -4.95
C PHE A 624 -46.11 -8.87 -5.88
N ASP A 625 -45.93 -10.00 -6.56
CA ASP A 625 -46.97 -10.59 -7.41
C ASP A 625 -48.17 -11.08 -6.58
N ALA A 626 -47.93 -11.71 -5.43
CA ALA A 626 -49.01 -12.09 -4.51
C ALA A 626 -49.66 -10.86 -3.87
N LEU A 627 -48.86 -9.85 -3.51
CA LEU A 627 -49.36 -8.59 -2.97
C LEU A 627 -50.28 -7.87 -3.96
N VAL A 628 -49.88 -7.76 -5.23
CA VAL A 628 -50.69 -7.10 -6.27
C VAL A 628 -52.01 -7.85 -6.50
N ARG A 629 -52.00 -9.19 -6.50
CA ARG A 629 -53.23 -9.98 -6.64
C ARG A 629 -54.16 -9.83 -5.44
N SER A 630 -53.61 -9.85 -4.22
CA SER A 630 -54.38 -9.69 -2.98
C SER A 630 -54.92 -8.27 -2.82
N ALA A 631 -54.13 -7.25 -3.17
CA ALA A 631 -54.56 -5.86 -3.18
C ALA A 631 -55.66 -5.60 -4.24
N ALA A 632 -55.54 -6.17 -5.45
CA ALA A 632 -56.56 -6.04 -6.48
C ALA A 632 -57.86 -6.80 -6.17
N ALA A 633 -57.79 -7.90 -5.40
CA ALA A 633 -58.96 -8.61 -4.92
C ALA A 633 -59.69 -7.84 -3.81
N GLY A 634 -58.95 -7.12 -2.96
CA GLY A 634 -59.52 -6.29 -1.89
C GLY A 634 -60.27 -5.04 -2.36
N GLU A 635 -60.07 -4.57 -3.60
CA GLU A 635 -60.87 -3.47 -4.19
C GLU A 635 -62.22 -3.92 -4.77
N GLY A 636 -62.49 -5.24 -4.81
CA GLY A 636 -63.58 -5.85 -5.59
C GLY A 636 -64.64 -6.62 -4.82
N GLU A 637 -64.80 -6.40 -3.50
CA GLU A 637 -65.86 -6.99 -2.67
C GLU A 637 -66.93 -5.97 -2.25
#